data_AF-F8GF28-F1
#
_entry.id   AF-F8GF28-F1
#
_cell.length_a   1.000
_cell.length_b   1.000
_cell.length_c   1.000
_cell.angle_alpha   90.00
_cell.angle_beta   90.00
_cell.angle_gamma   90.00
#
_symmetry.space_group_name_H-M   'P 1'
#
loop_
_entity.id
_entity.type
_entity.pdbx_description
1 polymer ?
#
loop_
_entity_poly.entity_id
_entity_poly.type
_entity_poly.pdbx_seq_one_letter_code
_entity_poly.pdbx_strand_id
1 'polypeptide(L)'
;MSTREGSLEAPKRHPIDWKNPDFYNEVSLNQEMERVFDICQGCRRCVNLCTAFPRLFDLIDASATGELDSVNKNQFWEVVDRCYLCDMCFMTKCPYVPPHEWNIDFPHLMLRAKAAKYKSQGAGFRDKLLSSTDLMGKLATIPVVVQTVNTINKTPVTRKLMDSMLGIHADRKLPEYTAKKFRENATPNDTFPVKDGARTPGKVAIYATCYINYNEPGIGHDLLRILEHNEIPACLVEKEACCGMPKLELGDLEAVEKLKNENIPHLLKLAQAGYAILSAVPSCTLMYKQELPLMFPHDEAVQAVAAAMFDPFEYLALRNQDNLLKTDFKKPLGNVAYHIPCHQRVQNIGKKTRDILQLIPDTTINVVERCSGHDGTWGVKSEHFADSMKIGRPVFKQMAASDPDYISSDCAIAARHIEQGIGESKAQKLHPLTLLHMAYGIDTGLQPTAESKAPVTHSIQPGEKHMTPITRDNLLTLEAYAKIRKDFRTQVMAHKKTRKIALGENITLIFEDELTVRYQIQEMLHVERIFQEEEIVHELETYTPLIPDGHNWKATMMIEYPDPTVRAAKLAAMVGIEDKVWVKIAGLTPVYAIADEDLERETSEKTSSVHFLRFELTPEMIQSLQQGAPLSMGVDHPAYQATIDAVDPSIRASLLNDLSVA
;
A
#
# COMPACT_ATOMS: atom_id res chain seq x y z
N MET A 1 -20.44 -26.49 14.66
CA MET A 1 -19.38 -25.46 14.62
C MET A 1 -19.72 -24.51 13.48
N SER A 2 -19.74 -23.22 13.74
CA SER A 2 -20.16 -22.20 12.76
C SER A 2 -19.10 -22.05 11.68
N THR A 3 -19.25 -22.72 10.54
CA THR A 3 -18.48 -22.50 9.32
C THR A 3 -18.84 -21.14 8.72
N ARG A 4 -18.25 -20.07 9.27
CA ARG A 4 -18.24 -18.74 8.66
C ARG A 4 -16.92 -18.60 7.92
N GLU A 5 -16.98 -18.23 6.66
CA GLU A 5 -15.80 -17.96 5.85
C GLU A 5 -15.14 -16.65 6.34
N GLY A 6 -13.94 -16.75 6.89
CA GLY A 6 -13.16 -15.64 7.45
C GLY A 6 -13.33 -15.45 8.97
N SER A 7 -12.20 -15.20 9.65
CA SER A 7 -12.22 -14.86 11.08
C SER A 7 -12.83 -13.47 11.29
N LEU A 8 -13.88 -13.37 12.12
CA LEU A 8 -14.38 -12.06 12.58
C LEU A 8 -13.52 -11.48 13.72
N GLU A 9 -12.68 -12.31 14.33
CA GLU A 9 -11.82 -11.99 15.46
C GLU A 9 -10.57 -11.22 15.01
N ALA A 10 -9.99 -10.44 15.92
CA ALA A 10 -8.75 -9.73 15.65
C ALA A 10 -7.62 -10.73 15.34
N PRO A 11 -6.80 -10.48 14.29
CA PRO A 11 -5.66 -11.32 13.97
C PRO A 11 -4.75 -11.51 15.18
N LYS A 12 -4.38 -12.76 15.45
CA LYS A 12 -3.41 -13.10 16.49
C LYS A 12 -2.11 -13.54 15.84
N ARG A 13 -1.01 -12.85 16.14
CA ARG A 13 0.35 -13.31 15.80
C ARG A 13 0.83 -14.29 16.86
N HIS A 14 1.43 -15.40 16.42
CA HIS A 14 2.11 -16.34 17.31
C HIS A 14 3.60 -16.01 17.40
N PRO A 15 4.26 -16.28 18.54
CA PRO A 15 5.70 -16.16 18.66
C PRO A 15 6.45 -17.01 17.62
N ILE A 16 7.62 -16.52 17.21
CA ILE A 16 8.50 -17.18 16.24
C ILE A 16 9.40 -18.14 17.01
N ASP A 17 9.20 -19.45 16.84
CA ASP A 17 9.98 -20.49 17.54
C ASP A 17 11.36 -20.76 16.88
N TRP A 18 12.10 -19.69 16.59
CA TRP A 18 13.34 -19.76 15.80
C TRP A 18 14.51 -20.45 16.51
N LYS A 19 14.40 -20.72 17.82
CA LYS A 19 15.40 -21.46 18.59
C LYS A 19 15.20 -22.97 18.50
N ASN A 20 14.01 -23.42 18.16
CA ASN A 20 13.72 -24.84 17.98
C ASN A 20 14.39 -25.38 16.71
N PRO A 21 15.15 -26.49 16.77
CA PRO A 21 15.73 -27.12 15.59
C PRO A 21 14.70 -27.44 14.50
N ASP A 22 13.46 -27.79 14.86
CA ASP A 22 12.39 -28.11 13.91
C ASP A 22 11.96 -26.89 13.08
N PHE A 23 12.21 -25.68 13.56
CA PHE A 23 12.00 -24.45 12.79
C PHE A 23 12.78 -24.46 11.46
N TYR A 24 13.95 -25.10 11.43
CA TYR A 24 14.82 -25.20 10.26
C TYR A 24 14.68 -26.52 9.51
N ASN A 25 13.78 -27.41 9.95
CA ASN A 25 13.57 -28.69 9.29
C ASN A 25 12.94 -28.48 7.90
N GLU A 26 13.68 -28.84 6.86
CA GLU A 26 13.29 -28.60 5.46
C GLU A 26 12.03 -29.38 5.06
N VAL A 27 11.82 -30.58 5.61
CA VAL A 27 10.64 -31.40 5.29
C VAL A 27 9.37 -30.73 5.82
N SER A 28 9.35 -30.35 7.10
CA SER A 28 8.18 -29.70 7.70
C SER A 28 7.98 -28.26 7.21
N LEU A 29 9.06 -27.58 6.82
CA LEU A 29 8.98 -26.28 6.14
C LEU A 29 8.32 -26.42 4.76
N ASN A 30 8.75 -27.38 3.94
CA ASN A 30 8.17 -27.60 2.61
C ASN A 30 6.69 -28.00 2.71
N GLN A 31 6.33 -28.87 3.66
CA GLN A 31 4.94 -29.25 3.91
C GLN A 31 4.08 -28.04 4.30
N GLU A 32 4.61 -27.14 5.14
CA GLU A 32 3.88 -25.94 5.54
C GLU A 32 3.77 -24.92 4.39
N MET A 33 4.81 -24.78 3.57
CA MET A 33 4.75 -23.98 2.34
C MET A 33 3.70 -24.54 1.37
N GLU A 34 3.65 -25.87 1.16
CA GLU A 34 2.63 -26.51 0.34
C GLU A 34 1.22 -26.16 0.84
N ARG A 35 0.97 -26.38 2.14
CA ARG A 35 -0.33 -26.09 2.75
C ARG A 35 -0.74 -24.64 2.57
N VAL A 36 0.16 -23.69 2.85
CA VAL A 36 -0.16 -22.26 2.78
C VAL A 36 -0.33 -21.81 1.33
N PHE A 37 0.52 -22.29 0.41
CA PHE A 37 0.46 -21.92 -1.01
C PHE A 37 -0.81 -22.43 -1.68
N ASP A 38 -1.24 -23.65 -1.35
CA ASP A 38 -2.48 -24.26 -1.84
C ASP A 38 -3.70 -23.42 -1.43
N ILE A 39 -3.77 -23.03 -0.15
CA ILE A 39 -4.84 -22.16 0.34
C ILE A 39 -4.77 -20.75 -0.29
N CYS A 40 -3.56 -20.21 -0.46
CA CYS A 40 -3.37 -18.91 -1.10
C CYS A 40 -3.81 -18.93 -2.56
N GLN A 41 -3.56 -20.03 -3.28
CA GLN A 41 -4.01 -20.26 -4.65
C GLN A 41 -5.53 -20.32 -4.76
N GLY A 42 -6.21 -20.99 -3.82
CA GLY A 42 -7.68 -21.06 -3.81
C GLY A 42 -8.32 -19.68 -3.64
N CYS A 43 -7.69 -18.79 -2.86
CA CYS A 43 -8.26 -17.48 -2.52
C CYS A 43 -7.85 -16.35 -3.48
N ARG A 44 -6.59 -16.32 -3.92
CA ARG A 44 -5.94 -15.27 -4.75
C ARG A 44 -6.10 -13.80 -4.34
N ARG A 45 -6.73 -13.50 -3.19
CA ARG A 45 -7.04 -12.12 -2.73
C ARG A 45 -5.82 -11.22 -2.59
N CYS A 46 -4.64 -11.79 -2.31
CA CYS A 46 -3.41 -11.04 -2.11
C CYS A 46 -2.65 -10.69 -3.40
N VAL A 47 -3.17 -11.04 -4.59
CA VAL A 47 -2.47 -10.90 -5.89
C VAL A 47 -1.93 -9.48 -6.15
N ASN A 48 -2.64 -8.44 -5.71
CA ASN A 48 -2.28 -7.04 -5.99
C ASN A 48 -1.42 -6.37 -4.90
N LEU A 49 -0.98 -7.11 -3.88
CA LEU A 49 -0.21 -6.56 -2.76
C LEU A 49 1.29 -6.42 -3.05
N CYS A 50 1.89 -7.47 -3.60
CA CYS A 50 3.33 -7.58 -3.85
C CYS A 50 3.60 -8.63 -4.94
N THR A 51 4.86 -8.81 -5.35
CA THR A 51 5.23 -9.77 -6.40
C THR A 51 5.26 -11.23 -5.98
N ALA A 52 5.19 -11.55 -4.67
CA ALA A 52 5.23 -12.93 -4.22
C ALA A 52 4.00 -13.73 -4.68
N PHE A 53 2.80 -13.15 -4.56
CA PHE A 53 1.54 -13.82 -4.90
C PHE A 53 1.35 -14.02 -6.41
N PRO A 54 1.56 -13.00 -7.28
CA PRO A 54 1.57 -13.21 -8.73
C PRO A 54 2.54 -14.31 -9.13
N ARG A 55 3.77 -14.33 -8.57
CA ARG A 55 4.74 -15.37 -8.91
C ARG A 55 4.26 -16.76 -8.47
N LEU A 56 3.68 -16.87 -7.27
CA LEU A 56 3.09 -18.11 -6.78
C LEU A 56 2.01 -18.61 -7.75
N PHE A 57 1.08 -17.74 -8.16
CA PHE A 57 -0.01 -18.12 -9.04
C PHE A 57 0.48 -18.45 -10.45
N ASP A 58 1.48 -17.74 -10.98
CA ASP A 58 2.10 -18.06 -12.26
C ASP A 58 2.77 -19.44 -12.26
N LEU A 59 3.41 -19.83 -11.15
CA LEU A 59 4.05 -21.14 -11.00
C LEU A 59 3.03 -22.28 -11.04
N ILE A 60 1.90 -22.10 -10.35
CA ILE A 60 0.80 -23.05 -10.32
C ILE A 60 0.09 -23.10 -11.66
N ASP A 61 -0.27 -21.95 -12.24
CA ASP A 61 -1.01 -21.89 -13.50
C ASP A 61 -0.20 -22.48 -14.66
N ALA A 62 1.13 -22.49 -14.56
CA ALA A 62 2.05 -23.13 -15.50
C ALA A 62 2.41 -24.58 -15.15
N SER A 63 1.90 -25.14 -14.05
CA SER A 63 2.16 -26.52 -13.64
C SER A 63 1.43 -27.53 -14.55
N ALA A 64 1.87 -28.80 -14.54
CA ALA A 64 1.30 -29.82 -15.43
C ALA A 64 -0.19 -30.12 -15.14
N THR A 65 -0.61 -29.94 -13.88
CA THR A 65 -1.97 -30.19 -13.40
C THR A 65 -2.80 -28.91 -13.27
N GLY A 66 -2.17 -27.73 -13.32
CA GLY A 66 -2.79 -26.46 -12.93
C GLY A 66 -2.96 -26.31 -11.42
N GLU A 67 -2.39 -27.22 -10.64
CA GLU A 67 -2.46 -27.29 -9.19
C GLU A 67 -1.05 -27.30 -8.59
N LEU A 68 -0.94 -27.06 -7.27
CA LEU A 68 0.35 -27.00 -6.58
C LEU A 68 1.11 -28.33 -6.56
N ASP A 69 0.41 -29.45 -6.67
CA ASP A 69 0.97 -30.82 -6.57
C ASP A 69 2.03 -31.14 -7.64
N SER A 70 1.96 -30.47 -8.79
CA SER A 70 2.93 -30.62 -9.89
C SER A 70 3.93 -29.47 -10.01
N VAL A 71 3.93 -28.51 -9.08
CA VAL A 71 4.96 -27.46 -9.02
C VAL A 71 6.24 -28.02 -8.43
N ASN A 72 7.38 -27.73 -9.07
CA ASN A 72 8.67 -28.13 -8.53
C ASN A 72 8.97 -27.33 -7.26
N LYS A 73 9.20 -28.02 -6.13
CA LYS A 73 9.50 -27.40 -4.81
C LYS A 73 10.67 -26.42 -4.84
N ASN A 74 11.64 -26.61 -5.73
CA ASN A 74 12.75 -25.68 -5.90
C ASN A 74 12.29 -24.29 -6.37
N GLN A 75 11.13 -24.19 -7.03
CA GLN A 75 10.55 -22.93 -7.50
C GLN A 75 9.83 -22.18 -6.38
N PHE A 76 9.55 -22.80 -5.23
CA PHE A 76 8.98 -22.09 -4.07
C PHE A 76 9.90 -20.95 -3.62
N TRP A 77 11.21 -21.11 -3.80
CA TRP A 77 12.18 -20.06 -3.48
C TRP A 77 11.98 -18.78 -4.30
N GLU A 78 11.39 -18.87 -5.49
CA GLU A 78 11.04 -17.68 -6.28
C GLU A 78 9.93 -16.86 -5.61
N VAL A 79 9.04 -17.50 -4.85
CA VAL A 79 8.01 -16.85 -4.03
C VAL A 79 8.64 -16.29 -2.76
N VAL A 80 9.47 -17.08 -2.08
CA VAL A 80 10.16 -16.70 -0.84
C VAL A 80 11.05 -15.47 -1.04
N ASP A 81 11.84 -15.44 -2.12
CA ASP A 81 12.76 -14.34 -2.41
C ASP A 81 12.03 -13.04 -2.82
N ARG A 82 10.75 -13.14 -3.22
CA ARG A 82 9.86 -12.01 -3.52
C ARG A 82 9.01 -11.55 -2.33
N CYS A 83 9.01 -12.30 -1.24
CA CYS A 83 8.43 -11.85 0.02
C CYS A 83 9.48 -11.05 0.79
N TYR A 84 9.06 -9.90 1.27
CA TYR A 84 9.91 -8.94 1.95
C TYR A 84 9.39 -8.51 3.31
N LEU A 85 8.57 -9.37 3.92
CA LEU A 85 8.18 -9.28 5.32
C LEU A 85 7.50 -7.96 5.71
N CYS A 86 6.81 -7.31 4.77
CA CYS A 86 6.06 -6.08 5.06
C CYS A 86 4.76 -6.31 5.83
N ASP A 87 4.37 -7.57 6.07
CA ASP A 87 3.21 -8.01 6.85
C ASP A 87 1.81 -7.56 6.40
N MET A 88 1.71 -6.80 5.31
CA MET A 88 0.43 -6.28 4.84
C MET A 88 -0.58 -7.37 4.47
N CYS A 89 -0.12 -8.51 3.93
CA CYS A 89 -1.00 -9.62 3.59
C CYS A 89 -1.63 -10.25 4.83
N PHE A 90 -0.88 -10.37 5.93
CA PHE A 90 -1.39 -10.82 7.23
C PHE A 90 -2.33 -9.78 7.84
N MET A 91 -1.91 -8.51 7.88
CA MET A 91 -2.63 -7.48 8.63
C MET A 91 -3.93 -7.01 7.96
N THR A 92 -3.98 -6.98 6.62
CA THR A 92 -5.05 -6.24 5.92
C THR A 92 -5.82 -7.02 4.87
N LYS A 93 -5.37 -8.21 4.45
CA LYS A 93 -6.01 -8.91 3.32
C LYS A 93 -6.36 -10.37 3.55
N CYS A 94 -5.56 -11.12 4.29
CA CYS A 94 -5.81 -12.55 4.48
C CYS A 94 -6.97 -12.76 5.47
N PRO A 95 -8.09 -13.40 5.07
CA PRO A 95 -9.20 -13.69 5.97
C PRO A 95 -8.95 -14.92 6.87
N TYR A 96 -7.84 -15.62 6.63
CA TYR A 96 -7.51 -16.93 7.21
C TYR A 96 -6.35 -16.88 8.21
N VAL A 97 -6.00 -15.68 8.66
CA VAL A 97 -5.02 -15.47 9.73
C VAL A 97 -5.54 -16.05 11.06
N PRO A 98 -4.66 -16.40 12.01
CA PRO A 98 -5.09 -16.89 13.31
C PRO A 98 -6.00 -15.85 13.99
N PRO A 99 -7.05 -16.27 14.70
CA PRO A 99 -7.34 -17.63 15.16
C PRO A 99 -8.16 -18.49 14.17
N HIS A 100 -8.28 -18.10 12.90
CA HIS A 100 -8.89 -18.97 11.89
C HIS A 100 -8.22 -20.35 11.87
N GLU A 101 -8.98 -21.42 11.63
CA GLU A 101 -8.50 -22.81 11.65
C GLU A 101 -7.36 -23.07 10.66
N TRP A 102 -7.32 -22.34 9.55
CA TRP A 102 -6.24 -22.42 8.55
C TRP A 102 -4.95 -21.72 8.98
N ASN A 103 -4.99 -20.88 10.02
CA ASN A 103 -3.82 -20.36 10.74
C ASN A 103 -2.71 -19.84 9.79
N ILE A 104 -3.08 -19.02 8.80
CA ILE A 104 -2.13 -18.55 7.78
C ILE A 104 -1.33 -17.37 8.31
N ASP A 105 -0.03 -17.58 8.45
CA ASP A 105 0.95 -16.52 8.66
C ASP A 105 1.99 -16.56 7.54
N PHE A 106 1.60 -16.03 6.38
CA PHE A 106 2.46 -16.03 5.19
C PHE A 106 3.80 -15.33 5.44
N PRO A 107 3.88 -14.12 6.03
CA PRO A 107 5.16 -13.48 6.28
C PRO A 107 6.09 -14.27 7.19
N HIS A 108 5.61 -14.83 8.32
CA HIS A 108 6.48 -15.61 9.21
C HIS A 108 6.89 -16.95 8.60
N LEU A 109 6.05 -17.56 7.76
CA LEU A 109 6.46 -18.72 6.96
C LEU A 109 7.60 -18.36 6.00
N MET A 110 7.52 -17.20 5.34
CA MET A 110 8.60 -16.73 4.46
C MET A 110 9.87 -16.38 5.26
N LEU A 111 9.75 -15.81 6.45
CA LEU A 111 10.87 -15.61 7.37
C LEU A 111 11.52 -16.95 7.76
N ARG A 112 10.72 -17.96 8.11
CA ARG A 112 11.18 -19.32 8.40
C ARG A 112 11.95 -19.91 7.21
N ALA A 113 11.42 -19.77 6.00
CA ALA A 113 12.09 -20.22 4.78
C ALA A 113 13.44 -19.51 4.56
N LYS A 114 13.47 -18.18 4.69
CA LYS A 114 14.70 -17.38 4.57
C LYS A 114 15.72 -17.77 5.64
N ALA A 115 15.30 -18.01 6.88
CA ALA A 115 16.18 -18.44 7.96
C ALA A 115 16.76 -19.85 7.73
N ALA A 116 15.97 -20.79 7.22
CA ALA A 116 16.46 -22.11 6.81
C ALA A 116 17.50 -22.03 5.67
N LYS A 117 17.24 -21.18 4.67
CA LYS A 117 18.19 -20.90 3.58
C LYS A 117 19.47 -20.25 4.10
N TYR A 118 19.35 -19.26 4.99
CA TYR A 118 20.50 -18.59 5.60
C TYR A 118 21.35 -19.56 6.43
N LYS A 119 20.73 -20.43 7.23
CA LYS A 119 21.46 -21.41 8.05
C LYS A 119 22.23 -22.45 7.23
N SER A 120 21.70 -22.82 6.06
CA SER A 120 22.32 -23.83 5.18
C SER A 120 23.36 -23.22 4.23
N GLN A 121 23.14 -22.01 3.71
CA GLN A 121 23.94 -21.43 2.63
C GLN A 121 24.63 -20.12 3.01
N GLY A 122 24.19 -19.46 4.08
CA GLY A 122 24.55 -18.09 4.43
C GLY A 122 24.02 -17.06 3.43
N ALA A 123 24.48 -15.82 3.56
CA ALA A 123 24.24 -14.76 2.57
C ALA A 123 25.45 -14.54 1.65
N GLY A 124 25.16 -14.17 0.40
CA GLY A 124 26.15 -13.69 -0.55
C GLY A 124 26.81 -12.39 -0.11
N PHE A 125 27.93 -12.03 -0.77
CA PHE A 125 28.68 -10.82 -0.42
C PHE A 125 27.84 -9.54 -0.54
N ARG A 126 27.06 -9.37 -1.63
CA ARG A 126 26.13 -8.24 -1.81
C ARG A 126 25.17 -8.11 -0.62
N ASP A 127 24.51 -9.20 -0.23
CA ASP A 127 23.48 -9.16 0.81
C ASP A 127 24.09 -8.85 2.18
N LYS A 128 25.27 -9.41 2.48
CA LYS A 128 26.04 -9.05 3.67
C LYS A 128 26.42 -7.57 3.68
N LEU A 129 26.83 -7.02 2.54
CA LEU A 129 27.16 -5.60 2.40
C LEU A 129 25.93 -4.70 2.65
N LEU A 130 24.83 -4.95 1.95
CA LEU A 130 23.61 -4.14 2.01
C LEU A 130 22.92 -4.21 3.39
N SER A 131 22.99 -5.36 4.08
CA SER A 131 22.39 -5.52 5.41
C SER A 131 23.27 -5.05 6.57
N SER A 132 24.54 -4.71 6.33
CA SER A 132 25.48 -4.27 7.37
C SER A 132 25.51 -2.73 7.48
N THR A 133 24.34 -2.15 7.68
CA THR A 133 24.10 -0.70 7.61
C THR A 133 24.98 0.12 8.57
N ASP A 134 25.17 -0.32 9.81
CA ASP A 134 26.04 0.35 10.78
C ASP A 134 27.51 0.31 10.39
N LEU A 135 28.00 -0.84 9.92
CA LEU A 135 29.39 -0.97 9.49
C LEU A 135 29.64 -0.06 8.28
N MET A 136 28.73 -0.09 7.31
CA MET A 136 28.81 0.75 6.12
C MET A 136 28.71 2.23 6.48
N GLY A 137 27.79 2.61 7.36
CA GLY A 137 27.66 3.97 7.85
C GLY A 137 28.93 4.46 8.55
N LYS A 138 29.52 3.67 9.46
CA LYS A 138 30.77 4.03 10.15
C LYS A 138 31.93 4.26 9.20
N LEU A 139 32.05 3.44 8.15
CA LEU A 139 33.13 3.55 7.16
C LEU A 139 32.88 4.68 6.15
N ALA A 140 31.65 4.77 5.62
CA ALA A 140 31.30 5.72 4.57
C ALA A 140 31.18 7.17 5.07
N THR A 141 31.03 7.39 6.38
CA THR A 141 30.94 8.75 6.97
C THR A 141 32.28 9.30 7.46
N ILE A 142 33.39 8.57 7.28
CA ILE A 142 34.73 9.10 7.57
C ILE A 142 34.98 10.35 6.71
N PRO A 143 35.49 11.47 7.26
CA PRO A 143 35.84 12.66 6.48
C PRO A 143 36.72 12.30 5.27
N VAL A 144 36.49 12.96 4.13
CA VAL A 144 37.09 12.64 2.80
C VAL A 144 36.56 11.36 2.15
N VAL A 145 36.33 10.28 2.90
CA VAL A 145 35.71 9.05 2.37
C VAL A 145 34.27 9.31 1.92
N VAL A 146 33.50 10.08 2.69
CA VAL A 146 32.11 10.42 2.36
C VAL A 146 31.95 11.11 1.01
N GLN A 147 32.86 12.03 0.67
CA GLN A 147 32.83 12.76 -0.60
C GLN A 147 33.10 11.80 -1.76
N THR A 148 34.06 10.89 -1.56
CA THR A 148 34.39 9.85 -2.53
C THR A 148 33.21 8.91 -2.75
N VAL A 149 32.62 8.37 -1.67
CA VAL A 149 31.48 7.44 -1.74
C VAL A 149 30.28 8.09 -2.43
N ASN A 150 29.91 9.32 -2.04
CA ASN A 150 28.79 10.02 -2.66
C ASN A 150 29.05 10.35 -4.14
N THR A 151 30.30 10.70 -4.51
CA THR A 151 30.68 10.95 -5.91
C THR A 151 30.60 9.68 -6.74
N ILE A 152 31.09 8.56 -6.22
CA ILE A 152 30.97 7.22 -6.85
C ILE A 152 29.50 6.84 -7.01
N ASN A 153 28.66 7.12 -6.02
CA ASN A 153 27.23 6.83 -6.07
C ASN A 153 26.44 7.72 -7.05
N LYS A 154 27.00 8.84 -7.50
CA LYS A 154 26.38 9.75 -8.48
C LYS A 154 26.93 9.63 -9.89
N THR A 155 28.05 8.92 -10.08
CA THR A 155 28.73 8.84 -11.37
C THR A 155 28.20 7.68 -12.21
N PRO A 156 27.62 7.90 -13.41
CA PRO A 156 26.97 6.85 -14.20
C PRO A 156 27.88 5.66 -14.54
N VAL A 157 29.16 5.92 -14.82
CA VAL A 157 30.14 4.87 -15.17
C VAL A 157 30.39 3.92 -14.00
N THR A 158 30.60 4.46 -12.80
CA THR A 158 30.80 3.64 -11.59
C THR A 158 29.52 2.93 -11.18
N ARG A 159 28.35 3.53 -11.41
CA ARG A 159 27.05 2.86 -11.21
C ARG A 159 26.89 1.63 -12.09
N LYS A 160 27.21 1.73 -13.38
CA LYS A 160 27.19 0.57 -14.31
C LYS A 160 28.18 -0.53 -13.89
N LEU A 161 29.36 -0.15 -13.42
CA LEU A 161 30.34 -1.10 -12.91
C LEU A 161 29.83 -1.81 -11.64
N MET A 162 29.26 -1.05 -10.71
CA MET A 162 28.72 -1.60 -9.46
C MET A 162 27.50 -2.51 -9.71
N ASP A 163 26.67 -2.19 -10.69
CA ASP A 163 25.60 -3.06 -11.16
C ASP A 163 26.17 -4.39 -11.67
N SER A 164 27.14 -4.33 -12.59
CA SER A 164 27.76 -5.52 -13.19
C SER A 164 28.50 -6.41 -12.18
N MET A 165 29.11 -5.81 -11.15
CA MET A 165 29.93 -6.53 -10.17
C MET A 165 29.14 -6.99 -8.93
N LEU A 166 28.27 -6.14 -8.42
CA LEU A 166 27.58 -6.36 -7.15
C LEU A 166 26.08 -6.58 -7.32
N GLY A 167 25.49 -6.40 -8.51
CA GLY A 167 24.05 -6.52 -8.74
C GLY A 167 23.25 -5.44 -8.00
N ILE A 168 23.81 -4.23 -7.89
CA ILE A 168 23.14 -3.04 -7.35
C ILE A 168 22.77 -2.16 -8.54
N HIS A 169 21.48 -2.04 -8.85
CA HIS A 169 21.02 -1.49 -10.13
C HIS A 169 21.58 -0.08 -10.38
N ALA A 170 22.08 0.17 -11.59
CA ALA A 170 22.76 1.40 -11.93
C ALA A 170 21.85 2.64 -11.74
N ASP A 171 20.57 2.52 -12.13
CA ASP A 171 19.59 3.61 -12.09
C ASP A 171 18.92 3.80 -10.72
N ARG A 172 19.21 2.96 -9.72
CA ARG A 172 18.65 3.15 -8.38
C ARG A 172 19.25 4.39 -7.71
N LYS A 173 18.40 5.35 -7.30
CA LYS A 173 18.83 6.48 -6.46
C LYS A 173 19.17 5.97 -5.05
N LEU A 174 20.45 5.86 -4.74
CA LEU A 174 20.92 5.48 -3.40
C LEU A 174 20.91 6.67 -2.44
N PRO A 175 20.72 6.43 -1.12
CA PRO A 175 20.87 7.48 -0.13
C PRO A 175 22.32 7.95 -0.03
N GLU A 176 22.50 9.25 0.19
CA GLU A 176 23.81 9.85 0.41
C GLU A 176 24.23 9.67 1.87
N TYR A 177 25.53 9.57 2.10
CA TYR A 177 26.10 9.60 3.45
C TYR A 177 26.49 11.03 3.85
N THR A 178 26.51 11.31 5.15
CA THR A 178 26.93 12.61 5.70
C THR A 178 28.15 12.48 6.61
N ALA A 179 29.08 13.44 6.56
CA ALA A 179 30.13 13.56 7.58
C ALA A 179 29.59 14.08 8.92
N LYS A 180 28.49 14.86 8.89
CA LYS A 180 27.84 15.42 10.08
C LYS A 180 26.80 14.45 10.61
N LYS A 181 27.27 13.42 11.32
CA LYS A 181 26.42 12.39 11.93
C LYS A 181 25.48 12.99 12.96
N PHE A 182 24.24 12.54 13.00
CA PHE A 182 23.24 13.08 13.94
C PHE A 182 23.71 12.99 15.40
N ARG A 183 24.08 11.81 15.89
CA ARG A 183 24.40 11.59 17.31
C ARG A 183 25.54 12.46 17.83
N GLU A 184 26.55 12.72 16.99
CA GLU A 184 27.71 13.55 17.35
C GLU A 184 27.40 15.05 17.33
N ASN A 185 26.35 15.46 16.63
CA ASN A 185 25.98 16.86 16.45
C ASN A 185 24.64 17.21 17.12
N ALA A 186 23.99 16.25 17.77
CA ALA A 186 22.71 16.40 18.42
C ALA A 186 22.87 17.10 19.78
N THR A 187 22.00 18.08 20.03
CA THR A 187 21.94 18.84 21.28
C THR A 187 20.56 18.65 21.90
N PRO A 188 20.26 17.48 22.51
CA PRO A 188 19.00 17.28 23.19
C PRO A 188 18.92 18.18 24.43
N ASN A 189 17.71 18.63 24.78
CA ASN A 189 17.46 19.49 25.93
C ASN A 189 16.67 18.70 26.98
N ASP A 190 17.28 18.41 28.13
CA ASP A 190 16.69 17.65 29.24
C ASP A 190 16.25 18.54 30.42
N THR A 191 16.32 19.86 30.25
CA THR A 191 16.12 20.84 31.34
C THR A 191 14.65 21.19 31.58
N PHE A 192 13.75 20.84 30.65
CA PHE A 192 12.33 21.10 30.82
C PHE A 192 11.72 20.26 31.94
N PRO A 193 10.73 20.78 32.69
CA PRO A 193 9.99 20.00 33.67
C PRO A 193 9.30 18.80 33.02
N VAL A 194 9.45 17.62 33.62
CA VAL A 194 8.74 16.42 33.16
C VAL A 194 7.25 16.58 33.44
N LYS A 195 6.43 16.48 32.38
CA LYS A 195 4.96 16.54 32.47
C LYS A 195 4.34 15.32 31.82
N ASP A 196 4.00 14.31 32.61
CA ASP A 196 3.32 13.11 32.12
C ASP A 196 1.91 13.43 31.59
N GLY A 197 1.50 12.69 30.56
CA GLY A 197 0.12 12.64 30.08
C GLY A 197 -0.61 11.42 30.64
N ALA A 198 -1.92 11.36 30.41
CA ALA A 198 -2.71 10.17 30.74
C ALA A 198 -2.31 8.96 29.89
N ARG A 199 -1.78 9.19 28.68
CA ARG A 199 -1.45 8.16 27.69
C ARG A 199 0.04 8.05 27.39
N THR A 200 0.85 9.02 27.82
CA THR A 200 2.26 9.13 27.39
C THR A 200 3.17 9.58 28.53
N PRO A 201 4.39 9.03 28.63
CA PRO A 201 5.43 9.60 29.47
C PRO A 201 5.78 11.03 29.07
N GLY A 202 6.14 11.87 30.04
CA GLY A 202 6.45 13.28 29.88
C GLY A 202 7.88 13.59 29.46
N LYS A 203 8.70 12.56 29.20
CA LYS A 203 10.10 12.68 28.79
C LYS A 203 10.45 11.63 27.74
N VAL A 204 11.39 11.97 26.86
CA VAL A 204 11.65 11.22 25.63
C VAL A 204 13.12 10.82 25.51
N ALA A 205 13.37 9.60 25.05
CA ALA A 205 14.68 9.17 24.61
C ALA A 205 14.67 8.88 23.11
N ILE A 206 15.64 9.41 22.38
CA ILE A 206 15.75 9.21 20.93
C ILE A 206 16.68 8.06 20.63
N TYR A 207 16.13 6.99 20.04
CA TYR A 207 16.90 5.98 19.34
C TYR A 207 17.15 6.48 17.92
N ALA A 208 18.38 6.88 17.61
CA ALA A 208 18.62 7.65 16.39
C ALA A 208 18.51 6.81 15.14
N THR A 209 18.71 5.49 15.22
CA THR A 209 18.77 4.58 14.05
C THR A 209 20.01 4.78 13.17
N CYS A 210 20.34 3.76 12.39
CA CYS A 210 21.44 3.83 11.42
C CYS A 210 21.20 4.90 10.33
N TYR A 211 19.96 5.01 9.84
CA TYR A 211 19.65 5.82 8.67
C TYR A 211 19.68 7.33 8.97
N ILE A 212 19.04 7.76 10.06
CA ILE A 212 19.10 9.18 10.46
C ILE A 212 20.54 9.53 10.88
N ASN A 213 21.25 8.63 11.55
CA ASN A 213 22.61 8.93 11.98
C ASN A 213 23.59 9.13 10.81
N TYR A 214 23.51 8.32 9.77
CA TYR A 214 24.51 8.31 8.69
C TYR A 214 24.06 8.93 7.36
N ASN A 215 22.75 9.03 7.10
CA ASN A 215 22.22 9.47 5.81
C ASN A 215 21.42 10.77 5.92
N GLU A 216 20.39 10.81 6.76
CA GLU A 216 19.45 11.95 6.87
C GLU A 216 19.37 12.51 8.30
N PRO A 217 20.45 13.11 8.84
CA PRO A 217 20.50 13.60 10.23
C PRO A 217 19.52 14.74 10.51
N GLY A 218 19.11 15.49 9.47
CA GLY A 218 18.14 16.58 9.59
C GLY A 218 16.84 16.14 10.27
N ILE A 219 16.36 14.93 9.96
CA ILE A 219 15.13 14.37 10.55
C ILE A 219 15.25 14.28 12.09
N GLY A 220 16.41 13.85 12.59
CA GLY A 220 16.63 13.77 14.03
C GLY A 220 16.72 15.15 14.69
N HIS A 221 17.33 16.12 14.02
CA HIS A 221 17.40 17.49 14.52
C HIS A 221 16.02 18.14 14.56
N ASP A 222 15.20 17.93 13.52
CA ASP A 222 13.81 18.40 13.48
C ASP A 222 13.00 17.81 14.64
N LEU A 223 13.16 16.52 14.94
CA LEU A 223 12.52 15.89 16.10
C LEU A 223 12.93 16.55 17.42
N LEU A 224 14.22 16.81 17.63
CA LEU A 224 14.69 17.49 18.85
C LEU A 224 14.09 18.89 18.97
N ARG A 225 13.99 19.65 17.88
CA ARG A 225 13.38 20.99 17.88
C ARG A 225 11.88 20.97 18.13
N ILE A 226 11.17 19.98 17.59
CA ILE A 226 9.75 19.77 17.89
C ILE A 226 9.55 19.47 19.38
N LEU A 227 10.38 18.60 19.97
CA LEU A 227 10.30 18.25 21.39
C LEU A 227 10.62 19.47 22.27
N GLU A 228 11.67 20.23 21.93
CA GLU A 228 12.05 21.45 22.62
C GLU A 228 10.94 22.52 22.57
N HIS A 229 10.34 22.75 21.40
CA HIS A 229 9.21 23.68 21.26
C HIS A 229 8.03 23.26 22.14
N ASN A 230 7.77 21.95 22.23
CA ASN A 230 6.73 21.39 23.09
C ASN A 230 7.15 21.24 24.56
N GLU A 231 8.33 21.74 24.96
CA GLU A 231 8.88 21.68 26.32
C GLU A 231 8.97 20.24 26.85
N ILE A 232 9.30 19.28 25.98
CA ILE A 232 9.44 17.88 26.33
C ILE A 232 10.93 17.59 26.56
N PRO A 233 11.36 17.29 27.79
CA PRO A 233 12.75 16.96 28.07
C PRO A 233 13.14 15.69 27.31
N ALA A 234 14.25 15.78 26.57
CA ALA A 234 14.73 14.73 25.70
C ALA A 234 16.18 14.37 25.98
N CYS A 235 16.54 13.10 25.75
CA CYS A 235 17.92 12.64 25.71
C CYS A 235 18.15 11.71 24.51
N LEU A 236 19.41 11.39 24.21
CA LEU A 236 19.75 10.31 23.28
C LEU A 236 19.96 9.00 24.03
N VAL A 237 19.67 7.88 23.38
CA VAL A 237 20.11 6.57 23.86
C VAL A 237 21.64 6.55 23.91
N GLU A 238 22.23 6.26 25.06
CA GLU A 238 23.67 6.35 25.34
C GLU A 238 24.51 5.60 24.28
N LYS A 239 24.13 4.37 23.97
CA LYS A 239 24.74 3.52 22.95
C LYS A 239 23.66 2.78 22.19
N GLU A 240 23.84 2.70 20.88
CA GLU A 240 22.97 1.93 20.02
C GLU A 240 23.76 1.35 18.84
N ALA A 241 23.25 0.24 18.33
CA ALA A 241 23.56 -0.38 17.06
C ALA A 241 22.27 -0.46 16.21
N CYS A 242 22.36 -0.85 14.95
CA CYS A 242 21.22 -1.11 14.08
C CYS A 242 20.15 -1.99 14.75
N CYS A 243 18.86 -1.72 14.49
CA CYS A 243 17.75 -2.47 15.09
C CYS A 243 17.71 -3.95 14.69
N GLY A 244 18.33 -4.30 13.56
CA GLY A 244 18.38 -5.66 13.02
C GLY A 244 17.38 -5.97 11.92
N MET A 245 16.51 -5.03 11.53
CA MET A 245 15.51 -5.28 10.45
C MET A 245 16.15 -5.83 9.15
N PRO A 246 17.25 -5.26 8.61
CA PRO A 246 17.87 -5.82 7.41
C PRO A 246 18.45 -7.24 7.60
N LYS A 247 18.74 -7.66 8.84
CA LYS A 247 19.18 -9.02 9.16
C LYS A 247 17.99 -9.98 9.26
N LEU A 248 16.88 -9.51 9.83
CA LEU A 248 15.61 -10.23 9.86
C LEU A 248 15.11 -10.53 8.44
N GLU A 249 15.10 -9.53 7.55
CA GLU A 249 14.70 -9.66 6.15
C GLU A 249 15.57 -10.66 5.34
N LEU A 250 16.82 -10.87 5.77
CA LEU A 250 17.70 -11.89 5.19
C LEU A 250 17.54 -13.28 5.81
N GLY A 251 16.86 -13.41 6.96
CA GLY A 251 16.81 -14.64 7.74
C GLY A 251 18.02 -14.88 8.65
N ASP A 252 18.87 -13.87 8.88
CA ASP A 252 20.03 -13.94 9.79
C ASP A 252 19.60 -13.68 11.24
N LEU A 253 18.88 -14.65 11.82
CA LEU A 253 18.24 -14.53 13.13
C LEU A 253 19.25 -14.47 14.28
N GLU A 254 20.41 -15.12 14.14
CA GLU A 254 21.51 -15.01 15.09
C GLU A 254 22.10 -13.59 15.13
N ALA A 255 22.26 -12.92 13.98
CA ALA A 255 22.68 -11.52 13.97
C ALA A 255 21.61 -10.58 14.56
N VAL A 256 20.32 -10.88 14.36
CA VAL A 256 19.23 -10.16 15.03
C VAL A 256 19.36 -10.28 16.54
N GLU A 257 19.57 -11.49 17.08
CA GLU A 257 19.77 -11.71 18.51
C GLU A 257 21.01 -10.96 19.04
N LYS A 258 22.11 -10.97 18.29
CA LYS A 258 23.31 -10.22 18.66
C LYS A 258 23.03 -8.72 18.78
N LEU A 259 22.39 -8.13 17.78
CA LEU A 259 22.04 -6.70 17.77
C LEU A 259 21.03 -6.36 18.88
N LYS A 260 20.05 -7.24 19.12
CA LYS A 260 19.14 -7.15 20.27
C LYS A 260 19.94 -7.09 21.58
N ASN A 261 20.90 -8.00 21.77
CA ASN A 261 21.70 -8.07 23.00
C ASN A 261 22.63 -6.87 23.19
N GLU A 262 23.03 -6.20 22.10
CA GLU A 262 23.75 -4.92 22.16
C GLU A 262 22.81 -3.76 22.55
N ASN A 263 21.58 -3.71 22.01
CA ASN A 263 20.67 -2.56 22.17
C ASN A 263 19.81 -2.61 23.44
N ILE A 264 19.18 -3.76 23.74
CA ILE A 264 18.16 -3.88 24.81
C ILE A 264 18.66 -3.40 26.17
N PRO A 265 19.90 -3.67 26.62
CA PRO A 265 20.37 -3.18 27.92
C PRO A 265 20.36 -1.65 28.05
N HIS A 266 20.59 -0.91 26.96
CA HIS A 266 20.58 0.55 26.97
C HIS A 266 19.16 1.10 26.89
N LEU A 267 18.31 0.48 26.09
CA LEU A 267 16.89 0.85 25.97
C LEU A 267 16.10 0.53 27.24
N LEU A 268 16.39 -0.61 27.89
CA LEU A 268 15.72 -1.03 29.12
C LEU A 268 15.94 -0.03 30.25
N LYS A 269 17.15 0.51 30.39
CA LYS A 269 17.45 1.55 31.40
C LYS A 269 16.52 2.77 31.23
N LEU A 270 16.24 3.16 30.00
CA LEU A 270 15.37 4.29 29.68
C LEU A 270 13.89 3.94 29.91
N ALA A 271 13.47 2.75 29.48
CA ALA A 271 12.12 2.25 29.73
C ALA A 271 11.81 2.19 31.25
N GLN A 272 12.72 1.62 32.05
CA GLN A 272 12.59 1.56 33.51
C GLN A 272 12.64 2.94 34.17
N ALA A 273 13.36 3.90 33.57
CA ALA A 273 13.37 5.28 34.03
C ALA A 273 12.13 6.07 33.58
N GLY A 274 11.16 5.45 32.90
CA GLY A 274 9.90 6.08 32.50
C GLY A 274 10.04 7.01 31.28
N TYR A 275 10.94 6.72 30.35
CA TYR A 275 11.03 7.44 29.08
C TYR A 275 10.11 6.80 28.03
N ALA A 276 9.48 7.64 27.19
CA ALA A 276 9.03 7.21 25.88
C ALA A 276 10.24 7.15 24.94
N ILE A 277 10.46 6.02 24.28
CA ILE A 277 11.57 5.83 23.35
C ILE A 277 11.04 6.05 21.93
N LEU A 278 11.57 7.06 21.23
CA LEU A 278 11.15 7.40 19.88
C LEU A 278 12.18 6.96 18.84
N SER A 279 11.69 6.45 17.72
CA SER A 279 12.48 6.16 16.51
C SER A 279 11.74 6.71 15.29
N ALA A 280 12.37 7.63 14.56
CA ALA A 280 11.78 8.24 13.37
C ALA A 280 11.98 7.40 12.08
N VAL A 281 12.28 6.11 12.21
CA VAL A 281 12.26 5.15 11.10
C VAL A 281 11.25 4.04 11.43
N PRO A 282 10.16 3.89 10.65
CA PRO A 282 9.09 2.94 10.96
C PRO A 282 9.53 1.48 11.10
N SER A 283 10.52 1.04 10.33
CA SER A 283 11.05 -0.34 10.44
C SER A 283 11.75 -0.57 11.78
N CYS A 284 12.46 0.44 12.30
CA CYS A 284 13.11 0.34 13.60
C CYS A 284 12.07 0.31 14.73
N THR A 285 11.01 1.11 14.62
CA THR A 285 9.89 1.11 15.58
C THR A 285 9.16 -0.24 15.56
N LEU A 286 8.82 -0.76 14.38
CA LEU A 286 8.21 -2.08 14.22
C LEU A 286 9.08 -3.20 14.83
N MET A 287 10.39 -3.16 14.59
CA MET A 287 11.33 -4.15 15.10
C MET A 287 11.25 -4.29 16.63
N TYR A 288 11.23 -3.17 17.35
CA TYR A 288 11.15 -3.19 18.81
C TYR A 288 9.73 -3.40 19.33
N LYS A 289 8.70 -2.85 18.68
CA LYS A 289 7.30 -2.98 19.13
C LYS A 289 6.71 -4.38 18.88
N GLN A 290 7.15 -5.09 17.84
CA GLN A 290 6.50 -6.34 17.41
C GLN A 290 7.50 -7.48 17.12
N GLU A 291 8.48 -7.30 16.23
CA GLU A 291 9.34 -8.42 15.77
C GLU A 291 10.17 -9.05 16.90
N LEU A 292 10.90 -8.24 17.68
CA LEU A 292 11.68 -8.73 18.80
C LEU A 292 10.78 -9.38 19.88
N PRO A 293 9.65 -8.78 20.29
CA PRO A 293 8.69 -9.47 21.17
C PRO A 293 8.21 -10.83 20.66
N LEU A 294 8.02 -10.98 19.34
CA LEU A 294 7.62 -12.25 18.74
C LEU A 294 8.77 -13.28 18.71
N MET A 295 10.01 -12.83 18.52
CA MET A 295 11.20 -13.70 18.57
C MET A 295 11.63 -14.07 20.00
N PHE A 296 11.31 -13.22 20.98
CA PHE A 296 11.73 -13.33 22.39
C PHE A 296 10.53 -13.10 23.34
N PRO A 297 9.47 -13.92 23.26
CA PRO A 297 8.22 -13.68 23.99
C PRO A 297 8.35 -13.77 25.51
N HIS A 298 9.39 -14.44 26.00
CA HIS A 298 9.65 -14.64 27.44
C HIS A 298 10.75 -13.72 27.99
N ASP A 299 11.32 -12.84 27.17
CA ASP A 299 12.33 -11.88 27.61
C ASP A 299 11.64 -10.61 28.12
N GLU A 300 11.53 -10.47 29.44
CA GLU A 300 10.90 -9.33 30.09
C GLU A 300 11.52 -7.99 29.69
N ALA A 301 12.83 -7.96 29.40
CA ALA A 301 13.49 -6.73 28.98
C ALA A 301 13.07 -6.30 27.58
N VAL A 302 12.88 -7.27 26.67
CA VAL A 302 12.32 -7.01 25.34
C VAL A 302 10.89 -6.48 25.45
N GLN A 303 10.05 -7.10 26.28
CA GLN A 303 8.66 -6.66 26.48
C GLN A 303 8.58 -5.25 27.08
N ALA A 304 9.43 -4.93 28.07
CA ALA A 304 9.50 -3.61 28.68
C ALA A 304 9.93 -2.53 27.67
N VAL A 305 10.91 -2.81 26.81
CA VAL A 305 11.34 -1.89 25.75
C VAL A 305 10.24 -1.70 24.71
N ALA A 306 9.55 -2.78 24.31
CA ALA A 306 8.45 -2.72 23.36
C ALA A 306 7.31 -1.81 23.86
N ALA A 307 6.95 -1.93 25.15
CA ALA A 307 5.93 -1.10 25.78
C ALA A 307 6.32 0.39 25.89
N ALA A 308 7.62 0.69 25.92
CA ALA A 308 8.14 2.05 25.97
C ALA A 308 8.42 2.64 24.58
N MET A 309 8.30 1.87 23.49
CA MET A 309 8.65 2.29 22.14
C MET A 309 7.46 2.92 21.40
N PHE A 310 7.67 4.11 20.84
CA PHE A 310 6.65 4.84 20.09
C PHE A 310 7.15 5.29 18.72
N ASP A 311 6.21 5.33 17.78
CA ASP A 311 6.37 6.18 16.59
C ASP A 311 6.25 7.67 17.01
N PRO A 312 7.05 8.59 16.42
CA PRO A 312 7.01 9.99 16.83
C PRO A 312 5.61 10.62 16.71
N PHE A 313 4.86 10.32 15.65
CA PHE A 313 3.53 10.89 15.45
C PHE A 313 2.45 10.17 16.28
N GLU A 314 2.64 8.88 16.59
CA GLU A 314 1.84 8.22 17.63
C GLU A 314 1.99 8.96 18.97
N TYR A 315 3.22 9.22 19.40
CA TYR A 315 3.49 9.94 20.65
C TYR A 315 2.89 11.35 20.63
N LEU A 316 3.13 12.14 19.59
CA LEU A 316 2.60 13.50 19.48
C LEU A 316 1.07 13.54 19.42
N ALA A 317 0.43 12.58 18.73
CA ALA A 317 -1.04 12.48 18.68
C ALA A 317 -1.63 12.14 20.05
N LEU A 318 -1.01 11.25 20.81
CA LEU A 318 -1.45 10.93 22.18
C LEU A 318 -1.24 12.13 23.12
N ARG A 319 -0.13 12.87 22.98
CA ARG A 319 0.10 14.14 23.69
C ARG A 319 -0.97 15.17 23.37
N ASN A 320 -1.39 15.27 22.11
CA ASN A 320 -2.47 16.17 21.69
C ASN A 320 -3.81 15.78 22.33
N GLN A 321 -4.13 14.48 22.39
CA GLN A 321 -5.33 13.98 23.07
C GLN A 321 -5.36 14.31 24.57
N ASP A 322 -4.18 14.44 25.18
CA ASP A 322 -4.03 14.84 26.58
C ASP A 322 -3.96 16.38 26.76
N ASN A 323 -4.14 17.16 25.68
CA ASN A 323 -3.98 18.63 25.62
C ASN A 323 -2.57 19.10 26.05
N LEU A 324 -1.55 18.31 25.69
CA LEU A 324 -0.14 18.56 26.02
C LEU A 324 0.74 18.88 24.81
N LEU A 325 0.17 18.84 23.60
CA LEU A 325 0.83 19.29 22.38
C LEU A 325 0.50 20.77 22.14
N LYS A 326 1.50 21.60 21.86
CA LYS A 326 1.28 22.97 21.41
C LYS A 326 0.81 22.94 19.96
N THR A 327 -0.25 23.67 19.65
CA THR A 327 -0.82 23.79 18.29
C THR A 327 -0.69 25.22 17.75
N ASP A 328 0.32 25.95 18.23
CA ASP A 328 0.57 27.36 17.92
C ASP A 328 1.31 27.55 16.59
N PHE A 329 0.93 26.78 15.57
CA PHE A 329 1.53 26.78 14.24
C PHE A 329 1.55 28.19 13.62
N LYS A 330 2.70 28.54 13.03
CA LYS A 330 2.98 29.88 12.46
C LYS A 330 3.01 29.87 10.94
N LYS A 331 3.22 28.71 10.31
CA LYS A 331 3.34 28.58 8.87
C LYS A 331 2.40 27.49 8.36
N PRO A 332 1.54 27.78 7.36
CA PRO A 332 0.78 26.75 6.67
C PRO A 332 1.70 25.91 5.78
N LEU A 333 1.25 24.72 5.40
CA LEU A 333 1.99 23.82 4.51
C LEU A 333 1.38 23.71 3.10
N GLY A 334 0.19 24.26 2.85
CA GLY A 334 -0.47 24.09 1.55
C GLY A 334 -0.84 22.63 1.30
N ASN A 335 -0.52 22.11 0.12
CA ASN A 335 -0.87 20.75 -0.29
C ASN A 335 0.27 19.77 -0.05
N VAL A 336 0.04 18.77 0.80
CA VAL A 336 1.01 17.70 1.09
C VAL A 336 0.50 16.38 0.54
N ALA A 337 1.21 15.78 -0.42
CA ALA A 337 1.05 14.39 -0.78
C ALA A 337 1.81 13.53 0.24
N TYR A 338 1.12 12.74 1.04
CA TYR A 338 1.67 11.99 2.15
C TYR A 338 1.45 10.47 1.99
N HIS A 339 2.55 9.73 1.95
CA HIS A 339 2.56 8.27 1.85
C HIS A 339 2.75 7.60 3.22
N ILE A 340 1.83 6.70 3.57
CA ILE A 340 1.93 5.87 4.79
C ILE A 340 2.69 4.57 4.49
N PRO A 341 3.91 4.38 5.03
CA PRO A 341 4.72 3.20 4.74
C PRO A 341 4.19 1.93 5.42
N CYS A 342 4.42 0.77 4.80
CA CYS A 342 3.95 -0.53 5.29
C CYS A 342 4.32 -0.81 6.75
N HIS A 343 5.57 -0.59 7.14
CA HIS A 343 6.02 -0.83 8.53
C HIS A 343 5.41 0.13 9.56
N GLN A 344 4.81 1.26 9.14
CA GLN A 344 4.00 2.09 10.05
C GLN A 344 2.57 1.54 10.16
N ARG A 345 1.98 1.09 9.04
CA ARG A 345 0.62 0.51 9.01
C ARG A 345 0.52 -0.75 9.85
N VAL A 346 1.52 -1.63 9.81
CA VAL A 346 1.56 -2.88 10.58
C VAL A 346 1.61 -2.64 12.09
N GLN A 347 2.12 -1.47 12.52
CA GLN A 347 2.08 -1.09 13.93
C GLN A 347 0.64 -0.84 14.45
N ASN A 348 -0.35 -0.76 13.55
CA ASN A 348 -1.77 -0.59 13.87
C ASN A 348 -2.06 0.65 14.74
N ILE A 349 -1.29 1.72 14.51
CA ILE A 349 -1.43 2.99 15.23
C ILE A 349 -2.41 3.95 14.54
N GLY A 350 -2.96 3.61 13.38
CA GLY A 350 -3.77 4.50 12.55
C GLY A 350 -2.93 5.54 11.80
N LYS A 351 -3.57 6.58 11.26
CA LYS A 351 -2.93 7.57 10.36
C LYS A 351 -2.43 8.80 11.15
N LYS A 352 -1.65 8.57 12.21
CA LYS A 352 -1.30 9.61 13.20
C LYS A 352 -0.51 10.77 12.65
N THR A 353 0.36 10.50 11.67
CA THR A 353 1.10 11.57 10.98
C THR A 353 0.16 12.51 10.25
N ARG A 354 -0.82 11.99 9.48
CA ARG A 354 -1.87 12.81 8.86
C ARG A 354 -2.65 13.58 9.93
N ASP A 355 -3.12 12.91 10.99
CA ASP A 355 -3.95 13.54 12.02
C ASP A 355 -3.27 14.77 12.65
N ILE A 356 -1.96 14.69 12.90
CA ILE A 356 -1.18 15.82 13.43
C ILE A 356 -0.96 16.91 12.39
N LEU A 357 -0.57 16.56 11.15
CA LEU A 357 -0.32 17.56 10.11
C LEU A 357 -1.62 18.31 9.73
N GLN A 358 -2.77 17.65 9.83
CA GLN A 358 -4.08 18.25 9.52
C GLN A 358 -4.51 19.30 10.57
N LEU A 359 -3.86 19.37 11.73
CA LEU A 359 -4.07 20.44 12.72
C LEU A 359 -3.48 21.78 12.27
N ILE A 360 -2.59 21.77 11.29
CA ILE A 360 -1.93 22.97 10.79
C ILE A 360 -2.93 23.73 9.91
N PRO A 361 -3.17 25.04 10.17
CA PRO A 361 -4.08 25.83 9.35
C PRO A 361 -3.66 25.86 7.87
N ASP A 362 -4.65 26.01 6.99
CA ASP A 362 -4.47 26.11 5.53
C ASP A 362 -3.58 25.01 4.94
N THR A 363 -3.75 23.79 5.45
CA THR A 363 -2.99 22.60 5.03
C THR A 363 -3.94 21.47 4.63
N THR A 364 -3.72 20.90 3.45
CA THR A 364 -4.45 19.74 2.92
C THR A 364 -3.50 18.56 2.81
N ILE A 365 -3.89 17.41 3.38
CA ILE A 365 -3.09 16.19 3.35
C ILE A 365 -3.75 15.14 2.44
N ASN A 366 -3.14 14.87 1.30
CA ASN A 366 -3.56 13.81 0.38
C ASN A 366 -2.85 12.51 0.74
N VAL A 367 -3.58 11.56 1.30
CA VAL A 367 -3.00 10.32 1.84
C VAL A 367 -2.94 9.22 0.77
N VAL A 368 -1.76 8.59 0.65
CA VAL A 368 -1.54 7.42 -0.23
C VAL A 368 -1.08 6.22 0.59
N GLU A 369 -1.86 5.13 0.55
CA GLU A 369 -1.69 3.94 1.40
C GLU A 369 -1.45 2.65 0.60
N ARG A 370 -0.44 2.67 -0.27
CA ARG A 370 -0.03 1.50 -1.05
C ARG A 370 1.49 1.32 -1.00
N CYS A 371 1.96 0.10 -1.25
CA CYS A 371 3.39 -0.19 -1.24
C CYS A 371 4.14 0.71 -2.23
N SER A 372 5.17 1.41 -1.76
CA SER A 372 6.04 2.20 -2.63
C SER A 372 6.88 1.33 -3.58
N GLY A 373 7.04 0.04 -3.28
CA GLY A 373 7.87 -0.90 -4.03
C GLY A 373 9.37 -0.84 -3.71
N HIS A 374 9.82 0.12 -2.89
CA HIS A 374 11.25 0.27 -2.55
C HIS A 374 11.82 -0.96 -1.85
N ASP A 375 11.15 -1.36 -0.77
CA ASP A 375 11.39 -2.60 -0.07
C ASP A 375 12.83 -2.83 0.43
N GLY A 376 13.39 -1.81 1.10
CA GLY A 376 14.69 -1.86 1.73
C GLY A 376 15.82 -2.20 0.75
N THR A 377 16.39 -3.40 0.88
CA THR A 377 17.49 -3.85 0.02
C THR A 377 17.02 -4.52 -1.26
N TRP A 378 15.77 -4.99 -1.32
CA TRP A 378 15.24 -5.76 -2.44
C TRP A 378 15.15 -4.92 -3.71
N GLY A 379 14.49 -3.76 -3.67
CA GLY A 379 14.34 -2.88 -4.82
C GLY A 379 15.65 -2.23 -5.29
N VAL A 380 16.75 -2.38 -4.52
CA VAL A 380 18.09 -1.93 -4.90
C VAL A 380 18.79 -2.92 -5.83
N LYS A 381 18.38 -4.19 -5.81
CA LYS A 381 18.98 -5.27 -6.59
C LYS A 381 18.54 -5.21 -8.05
N SER A 382 19.47 -5.51 -8.96
CA SER A 382 19.23 -5.38 -10.40
C SER A 382 18.08 -6.26 -10.90
N GLU A 383 18.00 -7.49 -10.39
CA GLU A 383 16.92 -8.44 -10.70
C GLU A 383 15.52 -8.02 -10.23
N HIS A 384 15.42 -7.00 -9.37
CA HIS A 384 14.15 -6.56 -8.76
C HIS A 384 13.85 -5.08 -9.03
N PHE A 385 14.77 -4.35 -9.66
CA PHE A 385 14.58 -2.93 -9.93
C PHE A 385 13.33 -2.67 -10.78
N ALA A 386 13.14 -3.39 -11.89
CA ALA A 386 11.96 -3.22 -12.74
C ALA A 386 10.65 -3.48 -11.98
N ASP A 387 10.62 -4.57 -11.19
CA ASP A 387 9.46 -4.93 -10.37
C ASP A 387 9.16 -3.86 -9.30
N SER A 388 10.18 -3.35 -8.60
CA SER A 388 10.02 -2.30 -7.61
C SER A 388 9.44 -1.00 -8.18
N MET A 389 9.81 -0.63 -9.41
CA MET A 389 9.26 0.53 -10.12
C MET A 389 7.83 0.26 -10.58
N LYS A 390 7.53 -0.97 -11.03
CA LYS A 390 6.19 -1.39 -11.43
C LYS A 390 5.22 -1.38 -10.25
N ILE A 391 5.60 -1.94 -9.10
CA ILE A 391 4.80 -1.95 -7.86
C ILE A 391 4.52 -0.52 -7.40
N GLY A 392 5.53 0.36 -7.45
CA GLY A 392 5.41 1.75 -6.98
C GLY A 392 4.63 2.68 -7.92
N ARG A 393 4.44 2.32 -9.20
CA ARG A 393 3.80 3.19 -10.20
C ARG A 393 2.47 3.81 -9.77
N PRO A 394 1.51 3.07 -9.16
CA PRO A 394 0.28 3.67 -8.68
C PRO A 394 0.51 4.72 -7.58
N VAL A 395 1.48 4.49 -6.68
CA VAL A 395 1.87 5.44 -5.64
C VAL A 395 2.48 6.69 -6.27
N PHE A 396 3.37 6.54 -7.26
CA PHE A 396 4.00 7.68 -7.93
C PHE A 396 2.95 8.56 -8.60
N LYS A 397 2.01 7.95 -9.33
CA LYS A 397 0.91 8.67 -10.00
C LYS A 397 0.03 9.42 -8.98
N GLN A 398 -0.37 8.76 -7.90
CA GLN A 398 -1.21 9.39 -6.87
C GLN A 398 -0.48 10.49 -6.10
N MET A 399 0.80 10.29 -5.77
CA MET A 399 1.60 11.26 -5.03
C MET A 399 2.02 12.47 -5.89
N ALA A 400 2.02 12.34 -7.22
CA ALA A 400 2.22 13.46 -8.14
C ALA A 400 0.91 14.18 -8.52
N ALA A 401 -0.25 13.60 -8.19
CA ALA A 401 -1.54 14.18 -8.52
C ALA A 401 -1.76 15.48 -7.73
N SER A 402 -2.51 16.40 -8.33
CA SER A 402 -2.95 17.65 -7.69
C SER A 402 -1.84 18.66 -7.36
N ASP A 403 -0.70 18.60 -8.07
CA ASP A 403 0.43 19.54 -7.99
C ASP A 403 0.80 19.92 -6.53
N PRO A 404 1.23 18.94 -5.70
CA PRO A 404 1.45 19.19 -4.28
C PRO A 404 2.68 20.07 -4.06
N ASP A 405 2.67 20.84 -2.98
CA ASP A 405 3.85 21.59 -2.53
C ASP A 405 4.92 20.65 -1.97
N TYR A 406 4.49 19.57 -1.32
CA TYR A 406 5.37 18.61 -0.65
C TYR A 406 5.02 17.15 -0.94
N ILE A 407 6.06 16.32 -1.10
CA ILE A 407 5.96 14.85 -1.11
C ILE A 407 6.58 14.35 0.20
N SER A 408 5.82 13.55 0.96
CA SER A 408 6.19 13.18 2.32
C SER A 408 5.93 11.72 2.64
N SER A 409 6.77 11.12 3.51
CA SER A 409 6.55 9.80 4.10
C SER A 409 7.41 9.63 5.35
N ASP A 410 6.90 8.95 6.38
CA ASP A 410 7.68 8.61 7.59
C ASP A 410 8.83 7.65 7.27
N CYS A 411 8.80 6.97 6.12
CA CYS A 411 9.94 6.21 5.63
C CYS A 411 10.70 7.03 4.58
N ALA A 412 11.81 7.64 5.00
CA ALA A 412 12.67 8.45 4.13
C ALA A 412 13.18 7.68 2.89
N ILE A 413 13.34 6.36 3.01
CA ILE A 413 13.75 5.52 1.86
C ILE A 413 12.60 5.31 0.88
N ALA A 414 11.37 5.14 1.37
CA ALA A 414 10.18 5.14 0.53
C ALA A 414 9.97 6.49 -0.16
N ALA A 415 10.11 7.61 0.57
CA ALA A 415 10.00 8.96 0.01
C ALA A 415 10.96 9.19 -1.17
N ARG A 416 12.23 8.76 -1.03
CA ARG A 416 13.22 8.86 -2.13
C ARG A 416 12.87 8.00 -3.33
N HIS A 417 12.35 6.79 -3.12
CA HIS A 417 11.90 5.93 -4.22
C HIS A 417 10.66 6.49 -4.90
N ILE A 418 9.75 7.10 -4.14
CA ILE A 418 8.58 7.81 -4.68
C ILE A 418 9.03 9.01 -5.53
N GLU A 419 9.90 9.85 -5.00
CA GLU A 419 10.51 10.97 -5.75
C GLU A 419 11.24 10.47 -7.02
N GLN A 420 11.95 9.34 -6.94
CA GLN A 420 12.56 8.71 -8.12
C GLN A 420 11.51 8.33 -9.16
N GLY A 421 10.40 7.72 -8.73
CA GLY A 421 9.34 7.24 -9.60
C GLY A 421 8.45 8.33 -10.20
N ILE A 422 8.29 9.46 -9.49
CA ILE A 422 7.61 10.66 -9.99
C ILE A 422 8.44 11.35 -11.08
N GLY A 423 9.76 11.41 -10.91
CA GLY A 423 10.65 12.09 -11.84
C GLY A 423 10.73 13.59 -11.55
N GLU A 424 10.53 14.42 -12.56
CA GLU A 424 10.54 15.88 -12.40
C GLU A 424 9.26 16.36 -11.73
N SER A 425 9.41 17.09 -10.62
CA SER A 425 8.31 17.70 -9.88
C SER A 425 8.77 19.00 -9.25
N LYS A 426 7.84 19.95 -9.08
CA LYS A 426 8.06 21.17 -8.29
C LYS A 426 7.94 20.90 -6.77
N ALA A 427 7.28 19.82 -6.40
CA ALA A 427 7.05 19.42 -5.03
C ALA A 427 8.37 19.11 -4.33
N GLN A 428 8.54 19.57 -3.10
CA GLN A 428 9.74 19.28 -2.31
C GLN A 428 9.56 17.98 -1.50
N LYS A 429 10.52 17.06 -1.61
CA LYS A 429 10.55 15.85 -0.77
C LYS A 429 11.02 16.16 0.63
N LEU A 430 10.11 16.18 1.61
CA LEU A 430 10.41 16.45 3.02
C LEU A 430 9.83 15.37 3.93
N HIS A 431 10.51 15.10 5.06
CA HIS A 431 9.99 14.18 6.07
C HIS A 431 8.83 14.85 6.84
N PRO A 432 7.82 14.11 7.33
CA PRO A 432 6.73 14.71 8.10
C PRO A 432 7.19 15.50 9.34
N LEU A 433 8.25 15.05 10.02
CA LEU A 433 8.87 15.81 11.12
C LEU A 433 9.45 17.15 10.65
N THR A 434 10.06 17.21 9.48
CA THR A 434 10.54 18.46 8.89
C THR A 434 9.38 19.41 8.59
N LEU A 435 8.28 18.88 8.04
CA LEU A 435 7.07 19.66 7.79
C LEU A 435 6.46 20.23 9.09
N LEU A 436 6.36 19.41 10.14
CA LEU A 436 5.86 19.86 11.44
C LEU A 436 6.79 20.92 12.08
N HIS A 437 8.11 20.72 11.98
CA HIS A 437 9.11 21.69 12.43
C HIS A 437 8.94 23.04 11.70
N MET A 438 8.79 23.01 10.37
CA MET A 438 8.52 24.21 9.56
C MET A 438 7.21 24.89 9.97
N ALA A 439 6.15 24.13 10.21
CA ALA A 439 4.84 24.65 10.59
C ALA A 439 4.85 25.39 11.93
N TYR A 440 5.66 24.95 12.90
CA TYR A 440 5.88 25.69 14.15
C TYR A 440 6.62 27.03 13.95
N GLY A 441 7.25 27.25 12.79
CA GLY A 441 7.99 28.48 12.51
C GLY A 441 9.31 28.59 13.29
N ILE A 442 9.84 27.49 13.79
CA ILE A 442 11.14 27.41 14.47
C ILE A 442 12.23 27.60 13.40
N ASP A 443 13.27 28.36 13.70
CA ASP A 443 14.32 28.69 12.73
C ASP A 443 14.97 27.41 12.16
N THR A 444 14.72 27.16 10.88
CA THR A 444 15.02 25.89 10.22
C THR A 444 16.50 25.73 9.87
N GLY A 445 17.31 26.79 9.91
CA GLY A 445 18.67 26.77 9.35
C GLY A 445 18.72 26.37 7.86
N LEU A 446 17.56 26.21 7.22
CA LEU A 446 17.34 25.84 5.83
C LEU A 446 16.79 27.09 5.15
N GLN A 447 17.60 27.70 4.29
CA GLN A 447 17.16 28.83 3.46
C GLN A 447 16.04 28.35 2.51
N PRO A 448 14.85 28.99 2.51
CA PRO A 448 13.84 28.75 1.49
C PRO A 448 14.32 29.32 0.15
N THR A 449 14.19 28.55 -0.92
CA THR A 449 14.28 29.08 -2.28
C THR A 449 12.89 29.40 -2.82
N ALA A 450 12.69 30.68 -3.13
CA ALA A 450 11.69 31.34 -3.99
C ALA A 450 10.17 31.05 -3.83
N GLU A 451 9.49 32.06 -3.26
CA GLU A 451 8.21 32.70 -3.65
C GLU A 451 7.10 31.85 -4.33
N SER A 452 6.00 31.58 -3.58
CA SER A 452 4.71 31.16 -4.15
C SER A 452 3.73 32.35 -4.24
N LYS A 453 2.96 32.39 -5.34
CA LYS A 453 1.94 33.41 -5.64
C LYS A 453 0.56 32.97 -5.16
N ALA A 454 -0.29 33.98 -4.90
CA ALA A 454 -1.62 33.93 -4.30
C ALA A 454 -2.67 33.03 -5.01
N PRO A 455 -3.76 32.62 -4.31
CA PRO A 455 -4.70 31.60 -4.79
C PRO A 455 -5.78 32.16 -5.73
N VAL A 456 -6.24 31.30 -6.66
CA VAL A 456 -7.37 31.52 -7.57
C VAL A 456 -8.59 30.78 -7.02
N THR A 457 -9.73 31.47 -6.93
CA THR A 457 -11.02 30.92 -6.51
C THR A 457 -11.88 30.55 -7.72
N HIS A 458 -12.50 29.36 -7.70
CA HIS A 458 -13.56 29.01 -8.64
C HIS A 458 -14.88 28.78 -7.89
N SER A 459 -15.94 29.42 -8.37
CA SER A 459 -17.33 29.29 -7.91
C SER A 459 -18.12 28.37 -8.85
N ILE A 460 -18.88 27.43 -8.29
CA ILE A 460 -19.82 26.54 -8.99
C ILE A 460 -21.24 27.13 -8.92
N GLN A 461 -22.01 27.08 -10.00
CA GLN A 461 -23.47 27.31 -10.01
C GLN A 461 -24.24 25.99 -10.24
N PRO A 462 -25.46 25.80 -9.68
CA PRO A 462 -26.22 24.56 -9.82
C PRO A 462 -27.42 24.65 -10.78
N GLY A 463 -27.72 23.56 -11.47
CA GLY A 463 -29.06 23.30 -12.00
C GLY A 463 -29.14 22.30 -13.15
N GLU A 464 -29.25 20.99 -12.86
CA GLU A 464 -29.82 19.98 -13.77
C GLU A 464 -30.29 18.76 -12.95
N LYS A 465 -31.43 18.16 -13.35
CA LYS A 465 -32.00 16.99 -12.68
C LYS A 465 -31.20 15.73 -13.04
N HIS A 466 -30.15 15.45 -12.29
CA HIS A 466 -29.48 14.15 -12.34
C HIS A 466 -30.38 13.05 -11.72
N MET A 467 -30.37 11.86 -12.33
CA MET A 467 -30.78 10.63 -11.62
C MET A 467 -30.06 10.61 -10.28
N THR A 468 -30.82 10.36 -9.19
CA THR A 468 -30.35 10.60 -7.82
C THR A 468 -29.00 9.92 -7.59
N PRO A 469 -27.89 10.67 -7.41
CA PRO A 469 -26.62 10.06 -7.10
C PRO A 469 -26.76 9.27 -5.79
N ILE A 470 -26.12 8.10 -5.72
CA ILE A 470 -26.03 7.39 -4.45
C ILE A 470 -25.27 8.33 -3.50
N THR A 471 -25.94 8.80 -2.47
CA THR A 471 -25.33 9.56 -1.39
C THR A 471 -25.08 8.65 -0.20
N ARG A 472 -24.36 9.17 0.80
CA ARG A 472 -24.15 8.48 2.07
C ARG A 472 -25.46 7.98 2.69
N ASP A 473 -26.55 8.73 2.55
CA ASP A 473 -27.85 8.40 3.15
C ASP A 473 -28.56 7.23 2.46
N ASN A 474 -28.19 6.93 1.21
CA ASN A 474 -28.69 5.74 0.52
C ASN A 474 -28.01 4.45 1.00
N LEU A 475 -26.94 4.58 1.80
CA LEU A 475 -26.17 3.45 2.30
C LEU A 475 -26.54 3.12 3.75
N LEU A 476 -26.95 1.88 3.97
CA LEU A 476 -27.07 1.27 5.28
C LEU A 476 -25.73 1.29 6.03
N THR A 477 -25.82 1.42 7.36
CA THR A 477 -24.68 1.16 8.24
C THR A 477 -24.26 -0.31 8.13
N LEU A 478 -23.02 -0.63 8.49
CA LEU A 478 -22.51 -2.01 8.47
C LEU A 478 -23.42 -2.99 9.22
N GLU A 479 -23.97 -2.56 10.36
CA GLU A 479 -24.88 -3.36 11.16
C GLU A 479 -26.23 -3.58 10.46
N ALA A 480 -26.84 -2.51 9.93
CA ALA A 480 -28.11 -2.59 9.24
C ALA A 480 -27.99 -3.43 7.96
N TYR A 481 -26.89 -3.25 7.22
CA TYR A 481 -26.59 -4.04 6.04
C TYR A 481 -26.39 -5.52 6.37
N ALA A 482 -25.60 -5.84 7.39
CA ALA A 482 -25.34 -7.23 7.80
C ALA A 482 -26.64 -8.00 8.14
N LYS A 483 -27.66 -7.32 8.70
CA LYS A 483 -28.97 -7.93 9.00
C LYS A 483 -29.74 -8.32 7.75
N ILE A 484 -29.68 -7.51 6.68
CA ILE A 484 -30.45 -7.73 5.45
C ILE A 484 -29.63 -8.30 4.29
N ARG A 485 -28.31 -8.45 4.45
CA ARG A 485 -27.35 -8.76 3.37
C ARG A 485 -27.77 -9.94 2.51
N LYS A 486 -28.30 -11.01 3.14
CA LYS A 486 -28.74 -12.22 2.42
C LYS A 486 -29.93 -11.93 1.51
N ASP A 487 -30.92 -11.20 2.00
CA ASP A 487 -32.14 -10.86 1.27
C ASP A 487 -31.84 -9.83 0.18
N PHE A 488 -31.03 -8.81 0.51
CA PHE A 488 -30.59 -7.80 -0.45
C PHE A 488 -29.74 -8.40 -1.57
N ARG A 489 -28.81 -9.32 -1.26
CA ARG A 489 -28.08 -10.08 -2.29
C ARG A 489 -29.03 -10.89 -3.17
N THR A 490 -30.04 -11.54 -2.58
CA THR A 490 -31.03 -12.32 -3.35
C THR A 490 -31.80 -11.43 -4.32
N GLN A 491 -32.24 -10.25 -3.86
CA GLN A 491 -32.89 -9.23 -4.68
C GLN A 491 -31.99 -8.77 -5.83
N VAL A 492 -30.73 -8.42 -5.53
CA VAL A 492 -29.78 -7.93 -6.54
C VAL A 492 -29.42 -9.02 -7.54
N MET A 493 -29.27 -10.28 -7.13
CA MET A 493 -29.03 -11.39 -8.06
C MET A 493 -30.24 -11.64 -8.98
N ALA A 494 -31.46 -11.48 -8.47
CA ALA A 494 -32.66 -11.57 -9.30
C ALA A 494 -32.70 -10.42 -10.32
N HIS A 495 -32.37 -9.20 -9.90
CA HIS A 495 -32.28 -8.02 -10.76
C HIS A 495 -31.18 -8.16 -11.83
N LYS A 496 -29.99 -8.64 -11.46
CA LYS A 496 -28.88 -8.86 -12.41
C LYS A 496 -29.22 -9.79 -13.57
N LYS A 497 -30.23 -10.66 -13.44
CA LYS A 497 -30.69 -11.51 -14.55
C LYS A 497 -31.19 -10.70 -15.75
N THR A 498 -31.86 -9.56 -15.52
CA THR A 498 -32.32 -8.66 -16.60
C THR A 498 -31.29 -7.61 -16.99
N ARG A 499 -30.09 -7.66 -16.40
CA ARG A 499 -28.97 -6.75 -16.67
C ARG A 499 -27.78 -7.44 -17.34
N LYS A 500 -27.83 -8.77 -17.47
CA LYS A 500 -26.74 -9.60 -18.00
C LYS A 500 -27.06 -10.03 -19.44
N ILE A 501 -26.14 -9.77 -20.35
CA ILE A 501 -26.22 -10.19 -21.76
C ILE A 501 -24.94 -10.97 -22.10
N ALA A 502 -25.09 -12.17 -22.65
CA ALA A 502 -23.97 -12.94 -23.19
C ALA A 502 -23.77 -12.60 -24.67
N LEU A 503 -22.61 -12.06 -25.03
CA LEU A 503 -22.20 -11.79 -26.41
C LEU A 503 -21.35 -12.96 -26.93
N GLY A 504 -22.02 -13.95 -27.51
CA GLY A 504 -21.39 -15.21 -27.90
C GLY A 504 -21.09 -16.09 -26.71
N GLU A 505 -20.01 -16.88 -26.79
CA GLU A 505 -19.68 -17.91 -25.80
C GLU A 505 -18.86 -17.39 -24.61
N ASN A 506 -17.99 -16.40 -24.83
CA ASN A 506 -16.92 -16.04 -23.88
C ASN A 506 -16.96 -14.57 -23.43
N ILE A 507 -17.94 -13.78 -23.89
CA ILE A 507 -18.10 -12.38 -23.47
C ILE A 507 -19.45 -12.21 -22.79
N THR A 508 -19.42 -11.60 -21.61
CA THR A 508 -20.61 -11.21 -20.86
C THR A 508 -20.58 -9.70 -20.64
N LEU A 509 -21.67 -9.01 -20.98
CA LEU A 509 -21.95 -7.65 -20.52
C LEU A 509 -22.88 -7.69 -19.31
N ILE A 510 -22.53 -6.93 -18.27
CA ILE A 510 -23.39 -6.67 -17.12
C ILE A 510 -23.66 -5.18 -17.07
N PHE A 511 -24.86 -4.75 -17.44
CA PHE A 511 -25.27 -3.36 -17.41
C PHE A 511 -25.51 -2.90 -15.98
N GLU A 512 -24.76 -1.89 -15.55
CA GLU A 512 -24.81 -1.37 -14.19
C GLU A 512 -25.93 -0.34 -14.05
N ASP A 513 -26.55 -0.27 -12.87
CA ASP A 513 -27.52 0.75 -12.47
C ASP A 513 -27.39 1.05 -10.97
N GLU A 514 -28.26 1.93 -10.45
CA GLU A 514 -28.24 2.30 -9.03
C GLU A 514 -28.24 1.06 -8.10
N LEU A 515 -29.05 0.05 -8.39
CA LEU A 515 -29.19 -1.11 -7.51
C LEU A 515 -27.96 -2.01 -7.56
N THR A 516 -27.39 -2.25 -8.75
CA THR A 516 -26.18 -3.07 -8.88
C THR A 516 -24.96 -2.38 -8.27
N VAL A 517 -24.85 -1.06 -8.46
CA VAL A 517 -23.76 -0.23 -7.94
C VAL A 517 -23.88 -0.04 -6.42
N ARG A 518 -25.07 0.27 -5.90
CA ARG A 518 -25.30 0.33 -4.44
C ARG A 518 -24.96 -0.97 -3.75
N TYR A 519 -25.28 -2.11 -4.38
CA TYR A 519 -24.88 -3.41 -3.86
C TYR A 519 -23.37 -3.60 -3.83
N GLN A 520 -22.65 -3.20 -4.88
CA GLN A 520 -21.18 -3.26 -4.90
C GLN A 520 -20.57 -2.40 -3.81
N ILE A 521 -21.04 -1.15 -3.65
CA ILE A 521 -20.58 -0.25 -2.59
C ILE A 521 -20.87 -0.86 -1.22
N GLN A 522 -22.09 -1.34 -0.97
CA GLN A 522 -22.45 -1.98 0.31
C GLN A 522 -21.61 -3.23 0.62
N GLU A 523 -21.38 -4.09 -0.37
CA GLU A 523 -20.49 -5.25 -0.18
C GLU A 523 -19.06 -4.81 0.11
N MET A 524 -18.56 -3.77 -0.56
CA MET A 524 -17.23 -3.22 -0.29
C MET A 524 -17.12 -2.67 1.12
N LEU A 525 -18.07 -1.82 1.54
CA LEU A 525 -18.13 -1.28 2.89
C LEU A 525 -18.19 -2.40 3.94
N HIS A 526 -19.00 -3.42 3.70
CA HIS A 526 -19.15 -4.56 4.59
C HIS A 526 -17.88 -5.41 4.70
N VAL A 527 -17.27 -5.76 3.57
CA VAL A 527 -16.11 -6.65 3.50
C VAL A 527 -14.86 -5.99 4.05
N GLU A 528 -14.64 -4.70 3.74
CA GLU A 528 -13.48 -3.94 4.21
C GLU A 528 -13.78 -3.21 5.54
N ARG A 529 -14.97 -3.43 6.13
CA ARG A 529 -15.44 -2.82 7.39
C ARG A 529 -15.31 -1.28 7.40
N ILE A 530 -15.66 -0.65 6.28
CA ILE A 530 -15.61 0.80 6.10
C ILE A 530 -16.87 1.42 6.72
N PHE A 531 -16.70 2.18 7.79
CA PHE A 531 -17.79 2.92 8.47
C PHE A 531 -17.49 4.42 8.62
N GLN A 532 -16.26 4.86 8.31
CA GLN A 532 -15.84 6.25 8.38
C GLN A 532 -16.39 7.01 7.17
N GLU A 533 -16.94 8.20 7.38
CA GLU A 533 -17.67 8.97 6.37
C GLU A 533 -16.83 9.26 5.12
N GLU A 534 -15.58 9.69 5.29
CA GLU A 534 -14.66 10.00 4.19
C GLU A 534 -14.32 8.78 3.31
N GLU A 535 -14.15 7.61 3.93
CA GLU A 535 -13.89 6.36 3.20
C GLU A 535 -15.16 5.87 2.48
N ILE A 536 -16.34 6.09 3.06
CA ILE A 536 -17.62 5.83 2.37
C ILE A 536 -17.78 6.76 1.17
N VAL A 537 -17.42 8.03 1.30
CA VAL A 537 -17.42 8.99 0.19
C VAL A 537 -16.44 8.56 -0.90
N HIS A 538 -15.26 8.05 -0.55
CA HIS A 538 -14.30 7.55 -1.53
C HIS A 538 -14.83 6.34 -2.34
N GLU A 539 -15.46 5.38 -1.67
CA GLU A 539 -16.10 4.26 -2.37
C GLU A 539 -17.25 4.75 -3.25
N LEU A 540 -18.04 5.73 -2.78
CA LEU A 540 -19.07 6.37 -3.59
C LEU A 540 -18.47 7.00 -4.85
N GLU A 541 -17.41 7.80 -4.74
CA GLU A 541 -16.74 8.44 -5.88
C GLU A 541 -16.15 7.41 -6.87
N THR A 542 -15.68 6.27 -6.37
CA THR A 542 -15.10 5.21 -7.21
C THR A 542 -16.15 4.50 -8.06
N TYR A 543 -17.31 4.20 -7.48
CA TYR A 543 -18.34 3.38 -8.12
C TYR A 543 -19.46 4.20 -8.79
N THR A 544 -19.67 5.46 -8.39
CA THR A 544 -20.69 6.35 -8.98
C THR A 544 -20.53 6.54 -10.50
N PRO A 545 -19.31 6.61 -11.09
CA PRO A 545 -19.16 6.68 -12.54
C PRO A 545 -19.75 5.48 -13.30
N LEU A 546 -20.04 4.36 -12.64
CA LEU A 546 -20.72 3.19 -13.23
C LEU A 546 -22.24 3.33 -13.27
N ILE A 547 -22.80 4.39 -12.69
CA ILE A 547 -24.24 4.65 -12.76
C ILE A 547 -24.54 5.41 -14.07
N PRO A 548 -25.51 4.95 -14.87
CA PRO A 548 -26.06 5.70 -16.00
C PRO A 548 -26.53 7.10 -15.59
N ASP A 549 -26.26 8.10 -16.42
CA ASP A 549 -26.65 9.49 -16.16
C ASP A 549 -27.97 9.92 -16.81
N GLY A 550 -28.64 9.00 -17.51
CA GLY A 550 -29.85 9.25 -18.28
C GLY A 550 -29.64 9.30 -19.79
N HIS A 551 -28.40 9.50 -20.26
CA HIS A 551 -28.09 9.58 -21.70
C HIS A 551 -27.06 8.55 -22.16
N ASN A 552 -26.61 7.69 -21.25
CA ASN A 552 -25.77 6.56 -21.58
C ASN A 552 -26.16 5.29 -20.84
N TRP A 553 -25.62 4.18 -21.33
CA TRP A 553 -25.55 2.94 -20.56
C TRP A 553 -24.12 2.70 -20.09
N LYS A 554 -23.99 2.18 -18.87
CA LYS A 554 -22.73 1.72 -18.30
C LYS A 554 -22.76 0.20 -18.19
N ALA A 555 -21.68 -0.47 -18.58
CA ALA A 555 -21.60 -1.93 -18.49
C ALA A 555 -20.22 -2.40 -18.07
N THR A 556 -20.18 -3.42 -17.22
CA THR A 556 -18.99 -4.22 -16.97
C THR A 556 -18.93 -5.35 -18.00
N MET A 557 -17.91 -5.34 -18.86
CA MET A 557 -17.61 -6.45 -19.76
C MET A 557 -16.68 -7.44 -19.08
N MET A 558 -16.99 -8.73 -19.18
CA MET A 558 -16.14 -9.83 -18.72
C MET A 558 -15.83 -10.77 -19.88
N ILE A 559 -14.55 -11.12 -20.04
CA ILE A 559 -14.04 -12.10 -21.00
C ILE A 559 -13.65 -13.37 -20.24
N GLU A 560 -14.39 -14.44 -20.45
CA GLU A 560 -14.34 -15.65 -19.63
C GLU A 560 -13.86 -16.85 -20.46
N TYR A 561 -12.66 -17.34 -20.16
CA TYR A 561 -12.14 -18.62 -20.66
C TYR A 561 -11.75 -19.49 -19.44
N PRO A 562 -12.29 -20.72 -19.31
CA PRO A 562 -12.01 -21.58 -18.15
C PRO A 562 -10.52 -21.92 -18.03
N ASP A 563 -9.88 -22.26 -19.15
CA ASP A 563 -8.46 -22.59 -19.20
C ASP A 563 -7.60 -21.29 -19.24
N PRO A 564 -6.63 -21.12 -18.32
CA PRO A 564 -5.84 -19.89 -18.21
C PRO A 564 -4.87 -19.68 -19.39
N THR A 565 -4.36 -20.76 -20.00
CA THR A 565 -3.45 -20.68 -21.16
C THR A 565 -4.22 -20.23 -22.38
N VAL A 566 -5.40 -20.81 -22.60
CA VAL A 566 -6.34 -20.36 -23.64
C VAL A 566 -6.76 -18.92 -23.37
N ARG A 567 -7.09 -18.56 -22.12
CA ARG A 567 -7.46 -17.19 -21.75
C ARG A 567 -6.36 -16.19 -22.10
N ALA A 568 -5.11 -16.46 -21.71
CA ALA A 568 -3.98 -15.57 -22.01
C ALA A 568 -3.75 -15.42 -23.51
N ALA A 569 -3.76 -16.52 -24.27
CA ALA A 569 -3.62 -16.50 -25.72
C ALA A 569 -4.77 -15.74 -26.41
N LYS A 570 -6.00 -15.89 -25.90
CA LYS A 570 -7.18 -15.19 -26.42
C LYS A 570 -7.14 -13.70 -26.10
N LEU A 571 -6.79 -13.30 -24.88
CA LEU A 571 -6.63 -11.89 -24.51
C LEU A 571 -5.51 -11.20 -25.31
N ALA A 572 -4.41 -11.90 -25.61
CA ALA A 572 -3.37 -11.39 -26.50
C ALA A 572 -3.86 -11.21 -27.94
N ALA A 573 -4.69 -12.13 -28.43
CA ALA A 573 -5.29 -12.04 -29.76
C ALA A 573 -6.42 -11.00 -29.86
N MET A 574 -6.96 -10.53 -28.73
CA MET A 574 -8.12 -9.64 -28.63
C MET A 574 -7.76 -8.19 -28.23
N VAL A 575 -6.51 -7.80 -28.47
CA VAL A 575 -6.08 -6.44 -28.85
C VAL A 575 -7.15 -5.35 -29.10
N GLY A 576 -7.67 -4.60 -28.12
CA GLY A 576 -8.62 -3.50 -28.36
C GLY A 576 -10.05 -3.98 -28.66
N ILE A 577 -10.44 -5.13 -28.11
CA ILE A 577 -11.78 -5.71 -28.30
C ILE A 577 -12.88 -4.86 -27.65
N GLU A 578 -12.59 -4.19 -26.54
CA GLU A 578 -13.50 -3.33 -25.80
C GLU A 578 -13.99 -2.15 -26.64
N ASP A 579 -13.14 -1.60 -27.52
CA ASP A 579 -13.48 -0.54 -28.48
C ASP A 579 -14.34 -1.04 -29.66
N LYS A 580 -14.52 -2.36 -29.77
CA LYS A 580 -15.30 -3.01 -30.86
C LYS A 580 -16.65 -3.52 -30.40
N VAL A 581 -16.98 -3.35 -29.12
CA VAL A 581 -18.32 -3.65 -28.60
C VAL A 581 -19.26 -2.53 -29.02
N TRP A 582 -20.44 -2.88 -29.54
CA TRP A 582 -21.41 -1.91 -30.03
C TRP A 582 -22.84 -2.25 -29.61
N VAL A 583 -23.66 -1.21 -29.52
CA VAL A 583 -25.13 -1.30 -29.43
C VAL A 583 -25.74 -0.60 -30.63
N LYS A 584 -26.88 -1.08 -31.12
CA LYS A 584 -27.55 -0.50 -32.28
C LYS A 584 -29.06 -0.54 -32.14
N ILE A 585 -29.65 0.64 -32.28
CA ILE A 585 -31.09 0.84 -32.39
C ILE A 585 -31.46 0.66 -33.87
N ALA A 586 -32.50 -0.12 -34.15
CA ALA A 586 -32.93 -0.38 -35.53
C ALA A 586 -33.17 0.92 -36.31
N GLY A 587 -32.60 1.00 -37.51
CA GLY A 587 -32.69 2.19 -38.38
C GLY A 587 -31.67 3.29 -38.10
N LEU A 588 -30.86 3.18 -37.04
CA LEU A 588 -29.84 4.16 -36.66
C LEU A 588 -28.42 3.58 -36.75
N THR A 589 -27.42 4.46 -36.70
CA THR A 589 -26.00 4.07 -36.70
C THR A 589 -25.62 3.36 -35.39
N PRO A 590 -24.76 2.32 -35.44
CA PRO A 590 -24.23 1.69 -34.22
C PRO A 590 -23.49 2.69 -33.34
N VAL A 591 -23.62 2.51 -32.03
CA VAL A 591 -22.85 3.22 -30.99
C VAL A 591 -21.82 2.23 -30.46
N TYR A 592 -20.55 2.53 -30.69
CA TYR A 592 -19.45 1.76 -30.11
C TYR A 592 -19.21 2.21 -28.66
N ALA A 593 -18.76 1.28 -27.83
CA ALA A 593 -18.38 1.56 -26.46
C ALA A 593 -17.22 2.56 -26.41
N ILE A 594 -17.27 3.43 -25.41
CA ILE A 594 -16.12 4.17 -24.90
C ILE A 594 -15.66 3.39 -23.67
N ALA A 595 -14.47 2.82 -23.74
CA ALA A 595 -13.98 1.91 -22.72
C ALA A 595 -12.97 2.59 -21.77
N ASP A 596 -13.01 2.15 -20.50
CA ASP A 596 -11.95 2.31 -19.51
C ASP A 596 -11.44 3.76 -19.29
N GLU A 597 -12.35 4.72 -19.35
CA GLU A 597 -12.06 6.15 -19.14
C GLU A 597 -11.46 6.45 -17.76
N ASP A 598 -11.65 5.54 -16.79
CA ASP A 598 -11.10 5.61 -15.44
C ASP A 598 -9.62 5.19 -15.38
N LEU A 599 -9.18 4.23 -16.20
CA LEU A 599 -7.86 3.62 -16.14
C LEU A 599 -7.52 2.93 -17.46
N GLU A 600 -6.33 3.15 -18.04
CA GLU A 600 -5.85 2.31 -19.16
C GLU A 600 -5.72 0.84 -18.71
N ARG A 601 -6.53 -0.07 -19.27
CA ARG A 601 -6.54 -1.51 -18.94
C ARG A 601 -5.88 -2.40 -19.99
N GLU A 602 -5.46 -1.82 -21.11
CA GLU A 602 -4.76 -2.51 -22.18
C GLU A 602 -3.25 -2.31 -22.14
N THR A 603 -2.54 -3.24 -22.78
CA THR A 603 -1.12 -3.09 -23.11
C THR A 603 -0.91 -3.44 -24.58
N SER A 604 0.24 -3.09 -25.16
CA SER A 604 0.61 -3.49 -26.53
C SER A 604 0.69 -5.01 -26.72
N GLU A 605 0.66 -5.81 -25.66
CA GLU A 605 0.83 -7.27 -25.69
C GLU A 605 -0.47 -8.05 -25.42
N LYS A 606 -1.42 -7.48 -24.67
CA LYS A 606 -2.70 -8.12 -24.32
C LYS A 606 -3.74 -7.14 -23.75
N THR A 607 -5.01 -7.49 -23.92
CA THR A 607 -6.16 -6.81 -23.28
C THR A 607 -6.48 -7.39 -21.89
N SER A 608 -7.41 -6.77 -21.17
CA SER A 608 -7.89 -7.18 -19.84
C SER A 608 -9.02 -8.21 -19.94
N SER A 609 -9.24 -9.01 -18.90
CA SER A 609 -10.44 -9.86 -18.83
C SER A 609 -11.68 -9.09 -18.36
N VAL A 610 -11.52 -7.85 -17.90
CA VAL A 610 -12.62 -7.00 -17.42
C VAL A 610 -12.44 -5.56 -17.87
N HIS A 611 -13.48 -4.97 -18.46
CA HIS A 611 -13.52 -3.59 -18.94
C HIS A 611 -14.78 -2.87 -18.47
N PHE A 612 -14.71 -1.56 -18.31
CA PHE A 612 -15.86 -0.71 -18.07
C PHE A 612 -16.21 0.03 -19.35
N LEU A 613 -17.45 -0.15 -19.81
CA LEU A 613 -17.92 0.37 -21.08
C LEU A 613 -19.00 1.43 -20.82
N ARG A 614 -18.92 2.53 -21.59
CA ARG A 614 -19.99 3.53 -21.70
C ARG A 614 -20.51 3.56 -23.14
N PHE A 615 -21.83 3.49 -23.30
CA PHE A 615 -22.50 3.66 -24.59
C PHE A 615 -23.28 4.97 -24.57
N GLU A 616 -22.80 5.97 -25.29
CA GLU A 616 -23.43 7.29 -25.35
C GLU A 616 -24.57 7.31 -26.37
N LEU A 617 -25.79 7.62 -25.94
CA LEU A 617 -26.98 7.61 -26.78
C LEU A 617 -27.44 9.03 -27.08
N THR A 618 -27.75 9.28 -28.35
CA THR A 618 -28.36 10.56 -28.75
C THR A 618 -29.83 10.61 -28.33
N PRO A 619 -30.43 11.81 -28.15
CA PRO A 619 -31.86 11.95 -27.86
C PRO A 619 -32.77 11.22 -28.87
N GLU A 620 -32.39 11.21 -30.16
CA GLU A 620 -33.10 10.46 -31.21
C GLU A 620 -33.09 8.95 -30.95
N MET A 621 -31.94 8.40 -30.56
CA MET A 621 -31.82 6.97 -30.21
C MET A 621 -32.67 6.61 -29.00
N ILE A 622 -32.66 7.44 -27.96
CA ILE A 622 -33.46 7.24 -26.75
C ILE A 622 -34.96 7.28 -27.09
N GLN A 623 -35.40 8.27 -27.85
CA GLN A 623 -36.79 8.40 -28.27
C GLN A 623 -37.24 7.20 -29.13
N SER A 624 -36.41 6.74 -30.07
CA SER A 624 -36.68 5.57 -30.90
C SER A 624 -36.81 4.29 -30.07
N LEU A 625 -35.93 4.10 -29.08
CA LEU A 625 -36.04 3.00 -28.12
C LEU A 625 -37.34 3.07 -27.30
N GLN A 626 -37.73 4.26 -26.83
CA GLN A 626 -39.00 4.41 -26.10
C GLN A 626 -40.23 4.11 -26.97
N GLN A 627 -40.15 4.39 -28.27
CA GLN A 627 -41.20 4.08 -29.25
C GLN A 627 -41.25 2.60 -29.67
N GLY A 628 -40.38 1.75 -29.12
CA GLY A 628 -40.40 0.31 -29.37
C GLY A 628 -39.40 -0.18 -30.41
N ALA A 629 -38.46 0.65 -30.87
CA ALA A 629 -37.44 0.20 -31.81
C ALA A 629 -36.61 -0.97 -31.24
N PRO A 630 -36.34 -2.02 -32.05
CA PRO A 630 -35.48 -3.12 -31.64
C PRO A 630 -34.06 -2.66 -31.27
N LEU A 631 -33.50 -3.27 -30.22
CA LEU A 631 -32.12 -3.08 -29.78
C LEU A 631 -31.33 -4.33 -30.16
N SER A 632 -30.18 -4.13 -30.79
CA SER A 632 -29.20 -5.16 -31.13
C SER A 632 -27.86 -4.80 -30.51
N MET A 633 -27.02 -5.79 -30.27
CA MET A 633 -25.69 -5.61 -29.67
C MET A 633 -24.71 -6.58 -30.29
N GLY A 634 -23.42 -6.24 -30.30
CA GLY A 634 -22.41 -7.12 -30.82
C GLY A 634 -20.99 -6.68 -30.50
N VAL A 635 -20.06 -7.44 -31.05
CA VAL A 635 -18.63 -7.15 -31.01
C VAL A 635 -18.04 -7.46 -32.39
N ASP A 636 -17.36 -6.47 -32.96
CA ASP A 636 -16.77 -6.54 -34.31
C ASP A 636 -15.24 -6.57 -34.23
N HIS A 637 -14.69 -7.51 -33.47
CA HIS A 637 -13.24 -7.67 -33.36
C HIS A 637 -12.75 -8.78 -34.31
N PRO A 638 -11.62 -8.62 -35.03
CA PRO A 638 -11.13 -9.64 -35.96
C PRO A 638 -10.92 -11.03 -35.33
N ALA A 639 -10.56 -11.09 -34.04
CA ALA A 639 -10.36 -12.33 -33.30
C ALA A 639 -11.62 -12.85 -32.57
N TYR A 640 -12.70 -12.08 -32.53
CA TYR A 640 -13.94 -12.48 -31.86
C TYR A 640 -15.13 -11.66 -32.40
N GLN A 641 -16.06 -12.34 -33.05
CA GLN A 641 -17.29 -11.74 -33.59
C GLN A 641 -18.50 -12.40 -32.97
N ALA A 642 -19.42 -11.59 -32.46
CA ALA A 642 -20.71 -12.05 -31.98
C ALA A 642 -21.76 -10.96 -32.18
N THR A 643 -22.99 -11.38 -32.49
CA THR A 643 -24.11 -10.46 -32.68
C THR A 643 -25.36 -11.05 -32.05
N ILE A 644 -26.12 -10.19 -31.36
CA ILE A 644 -27.48 -10.42 -30.93
C ILE A 644 -28.36 -9.49 -31.76
N ASP A 645 -29.14 -10.07 -32.67
CA ASP A 645 -30.02 -9.31 -33.58
C ASP A 645 -31.18 -8.65 -32.84
N ALA A 646 -31.62 -9.22 -31.72
CA ALA A 646 -32.66 -8.67 -30.87
C ALA A 646 -32.39 -8.99 -29.39
N VAL A 647 -32.17 -7.95 -28.59
CA VAL A 647 -32.05 -8.06 -27.12
C VAL A 647 -33.39 -8.46 -26.53
N ASP A 648 -33.37 -9.38 -25.57
CA ASP A 648 -34.57 -9.87 -24.88
C ASP A 648 -35.45 -8.72 -24.38
N PRO A 649 -36.79 -8.77 -24.59
CA PRO A 649 -37.68 -7.67 -24.21
C PRO A 649 -37.61 -7.28 -22.74
N SER A 650 -37.37 -8.23 -21.82
CA SER A 650 -37.25 -7.95 -20.39
C SER A 650 -35.95 -7.21 -20.06
N ILE A 651 -34.85 -7.57 -20.71
CA ILE A 651 -33.56 -6.87 -20.59
C ILE A 651 -33.68 -5.47 -21.20
N ARG A 652 -34.22 -5.37 -22.42
CA ARG A 652 -34.46 -4.09 -23.09
C ARG A 652 -35.31 -3.14 -22.25
N ALA A 653 -36.39 -3.63 -21.65
CA ALA A 653 -37.21 -2.84 -20.74
C ALA A 653 -36.44 -2.41 -19.49
N SER A 654 -35.59 -3.29 -18.95
CA SER A 654 -34.72 -2.97 -17.81
C SER A 654 -33.69 -1.89 -18.14
N LEU A 655 -33.05 -1.94 -19.31
CA LEU A 655 -32.06 -0.94 -19.77
C LEU A 655 -32.72 0.40 -20.09
N LEU A 656 -33.97 0.40 -20.57
CA LEU A 656 -34.69 1.63 -20.88
C LEU A 656 -34.95 2.49 -19.64
N ASN A 657 -35.02 1.88 -18.45
CA ASN A 657 -35.20 2.61 -17.19
C ASN A 657 -33.99 3.48 -16.81
N ASP A 658 -32.84 3.24 -17.42
CA ASP A 658 -31.61 4.01 -17.19
C ASP A 658 -31.56 5.29 -18.00
N LEU A 659 -32.51 5.46 -18.94
CA LEU A 659 -32.50 6.54 -19.92
C LEU A 659 -33.63 7.53 -19.66
N SER A 660 -33.29 8.82 -19.69
CA SER A 660 -34.22 9.93 -19.62
C SER A 660 -34.19 10.71 -20.93
N VAL A 661 -35.34 11.27 -21.33
CA VAL A 661 -35.38 12.30 -22.39
C VAL A 661 -35.19 13.63 -21.68
N ALA A 662 -34.21 14.42 -22.13
CA ALA A 662 -34.09 15.82 -21.72
C ALA A 662 -35.33 16.63 -22.11
#